data_AF-A0A8I1QSF4-F1
#
_entry.id   AF-A0A8I1QSF4-F1
#
_cell.length_a   1.000
_cell.length_b   1.000
_cell.length_c   1.000
_cell.angle_alpha   90.00
_cell.angle_beta   90.00
_cell.angle_gamma   90.00
#
_symmetry.space_group_name_H-M   'P 1'
#
loop_
_entity.id
_entity.type
_entity.pdbx_description
1 polymer ?
#
loop_
_entity_poly.entity_id
_entity_poly.type
_entity_poly.pdbx_seq_one_letter_code
_entity_poly.pdbx_strand_id
1 'polypeptide(L)'
;MSMFNKVTKTFQWGQHTVTMETGEIARQASGAVLLDMDGTVVLATVVAKSEAKAGQDFFPLTVDYIEKTYAAGKIPGSFFKREGRPSELETLTSRLIDRPIRPLFPEGFFNEVQVVIHTLSLNPEVDADIAAMIATSAALSVSGIPFNGPIGAARVGYVNGAYVLNPGQTERQNSQMDLVVAGTQAAVLMVESEALQLSEEIMLGGVVFGHEQANIAIDAINELVREAGKPEWQWQAPARDEALIAQVNELGGDKLRAAYQIRNKQARTQACREAYAAVMSGLKAAGVEFDSVKVEGLLFDIEAGIVRGQILAGEPRIDGRDTRTVRPIEIRNGVLPRTHGSALFTRGETQALVVATLGTDRDAQKIDALAGEFEDRFMLHYNMPPFATGETGRVGSPKRREIGHGRLAKRALVACLPTKEDFPYTIRVVSEITESNGSSSMASVCGGCLALMDAGVPMKAHVAGIAMGLIKDGNRFAVLTDILGDEDHLGDMDFKVAGTTNGITALQMDIKIQGITKEIMQVALAQAKEARMHILGKMQAAMGEAKTEISDFAPRLYTMKINPEKIRDVIGKGGATIRALTEETGTQIDIGEDGTITIASTDGARAEEAKRRIAEITAEVEVGKVYEGPVTKILDFGALVNLLPGKDGLLHISQIAHERVEKVSDYLQEGQIVKVKVLETDEKGRVKLSMKALLERSGGGDREPREHREPREPREHRDQRPAASADEAAQQQQQQQ
;
A
#
# COMPACT_ATOMS: atom_id res chain seq x y z
N MET A 1 -40.18 25.85 23.31
CA MET A 1 -38.81 26.26 22.90
C MET A 1 -37.94 25.03 23.00
N SER A 2 -37.10 24.77 21.99
CA SER A 2 -36.15 23.65 22.05
C SER A 2 -35.15 23.88 23.18
N MET A 3 -34.75 22.82 23.87
CA MET A 3 -33.66 22.86 24.85
C MET A 3 -32.26 22.91 24.20
N PHE A 4 -32.21 22.91 22.86
CA PHE A 4 -30.99 22.92 22.07
C PHE A 4 -30.77 24.30 21.44
N ASN A 5 -29.59 24.87 21.66
CA ASN A 5 -29.10 26.05 20.94
C ASN A 5 -28.31 25.54 19.72
N LYS A 6 -29.04 24.92 18.78
CA LYS A 6 -28.47 24.33 17.57
C LYS A 6 -28.05 25.46 16.62
N VAL A 7 -26.80 25.44 16.20
CA VAL A 7 -26.27 26.32 15.15
C VAL A 7 -25.76 25.45 14.01
N THR A 8 -26.16 25.79 12.79
CA THR A 8 -25.85 25.03 11.58
C THR A 8 -25.23 25.96 10.55
N LYS A 9 -24.13 25.52 9.95
CA LYS A 9 -23.48 26.23 8.86
C LYS A 9 -23.30 25.32 7.66
N THR A 10 -23.83 25.73 6.51
CA THR A 10 -23.70 25.00 5.24
C THR A 10 -22.89 25.83 4.24
N PHE A 11 -22.01 25.18 3.49
CA PHE A 11 -21.21 25.79 2.44
C PHE A 11 -20.94 24.80 1.30
N GLN A 12 -20.65 25.33 0.11
CA GLN A 12 -20.26 24.55 -1.06
C GLN A 12 -18.74 24.42 -1.11
N TRP A 13 -18.22 23.21 -1.33
CA TRP A 13 -16.79 22.96 -1.40
C TRP A 13 -16.43 22.02 -2.55
N GLY A 14 -16.01 22.62 -3.67
CA GLY A 14 -15.92 21.90 -4.93
C GLY A 14 -17.29 21.39 -5.34
N GLN A 15 -17.39 20.09 -5.61
CA GLN A 15 -18.65 19.43 -5.97
C GLN A 15 -19.54 19.08 -4.76
N HIS A 16 -19.01 19.16 -3.54
CA HIS A 16 -19.68 18.67 -2.34
C HIS A 16 -20.40 19.76 -1.56
N THR A 17 -21.57 19.44 -1.00
CA THR A 17 -22.23 20.28 -0.01
C THR A 17 -21.80 19.84 1.39
N VAL A 18 -21.25 20.76 2.18
CA VAL A 18 -20.80 20.48 3.54
C VAL A 18 -21.68 21.23 4.53
N THR A 19 -22.15 20.53 5.55
CA THR A 19 -22.93 21.10 6.66
C THR A 19 -22.27 20.76 7.99
N MET A 20 -21.98 21.78 8.80
CA MET A 20 -21.48 21.66 10.16
C MET A 20 -22.55 22.07 11.15
N GLU A 21 -22.67 21.32 12.23
CA GLU A 21 -23.67 21.56 13.27
C GLU A 21 -23.05 21.42 14.66
N THR A 22 -23.43 22.34 15.56
CA THR A 22 -23.09 22.25 16.98
C THR A 22 -24.27 22.64 17.86
N GLY A 23 -24.17 22.35 19.16
CA GLY A 23 -25.17 22.72 20.17
C GLY A 23 -26.30 21.72 20.40
N GLU A 24 -26.38 20.65 19.62
CA GLU A 24 -27.36 19.56 19.77
C GLU A 24 -26.74 18.29 20.39
N ILE A 25 -25.70 17.74 19.76
CA ILE A 25 -25.06 16.47 20.15
C ILE A 25 -23.82 16.71 21.02
N ALA A 26 -23.57 15.82 22.00
CA ALA A 26 -22.36 15.79 22.83
C ALA A 26 -22.03 17.10 23.59
N ARG A 27 -23.06 17.83 24.04
CA ARG A 27 -22.95 19.16 24.69
C ARG A 27 -22.09 19.23 25.96
N GLN A 28 -21.72 18.10 26.55
CA GLN A 28 -20.80 18.05 27.70
C GLN A 28 -19.32 18.16 27.30
N ALA A 29 -18.99 17.95 26.03
CA ALA A 29 -17.63 18.11 25.54
C ALA A 29 -17.19 19.59 25.59
N SER A 30 -15.88 19.84 25.63
CA SER A 30 -15.33 21.19 25.48
C SER A 30 -15.77 21.78 24.14
N GLY A 31 -15.72 21.01 23.05
CA GLY A 31 -16.35 21.32 21.78
C GLY A 31 -16.87 20.07 21.07
N ALA A 32 -17.93 20.20 20.27
CA ALA A 32 -18.48 19.10 19.50
C ALA A 32 -19.09 19.63 18.21
N VAL A 33 -18.76 18.98 17.08
CA VAL A 33 -19.31 19.31 15.76
C VAL A 33 -19.69 18.03 15.05
N LEU A 34 -20.94 17.98 14.57
CA LEU A 34 -21.41 17.01 13.59
C LEU A 34 -21.18 17.62 12.21
N LEU A 35 -20.47 16.93 11.34
CA LEU A 35 -20.23 17.36 9.96
C LEU A 35 -20.83 16.34 9.01
N ASP A 36 -21.62 16.81 8.06
CA ASP A 36 -22.17 16.06 6.93
C ASP A 36 -21.55 16.59 5.63
N MET A 37 -20.96 15.69 4.84
CA MET A 37 -20.47 15.96 3.50
C MET A 37 -21.10 14.95 2.55
N ASP A 38 -22.15 15.39 1.84
CA ASP A 38 -22.98 14.58 0.94
C ASP A 38 -23.35 13.17 1.49
N GLY A 39 -23.73 13.08 2.76
CA GLY A 39 -24.15 11.84 3.42
C GLY A 39 -23.03 11.07 4.12
N THR A 40 -21.77 11.47 3.98
CA THR A 40 -20.72 11.06 4.91
C THR A 40 -20.78 11.94 6.15
N VAL A 41 -21.17 11.35 7.28
CA VAL A 41 -21.43 12.06 8.54
C VAL A 41 -20.43 11.63 9.60
N VAL A 42 -19.72 12.60 10.16
CA VAL A 42 -18.76 12.42 11.26
C VAL A 42 -19.13 13.27 12.46
N LEU A 43 -18.95 12.74 13.67
CA LEU A 43 -19.04 13.49 14.91
C LEU A 43 -17.65 13.64 15.51
N ALA A 44 -17.12 14.86 15.52
CA ALA A 44 -15.88 15.18 16.22
C ALA A 44 -16.19 15.81 17.58
N THR A 45 -15.56 15.31 18.63
CA THR A 45 -15.63 15.87 19.98
C THR A 45 -14.23 16.16 20.50
N VAL A 46 -14.13 17.22 21.29
CA VAL A 46 -12.90 17.65 21.95
C VAL A 46 -13.19 17.82 23.43
N VAL A 47 -12.32 17.26 24.27
CA VAL A 47 -12.32 17.49 25.72
C VAL A 47 -10.92 17.89 26.14
N ALA A 48 -10.81 18.98 26.89
CA ALA A 48 -9.56 19.37 27.55
C ALA A 48 -9.74 19.46 29.05
N LYS A 49 -8.74 19.02 29.80
CA LYS A 49 -8.66 19.31 31.24
C LYS A 49 -8.29 20.77 31.44
N SER A 50 -8.93 21.43 32.41
CA SER A 50 -8.65 22.84 32.75
C SER A 50 -7.28 23.05 33.41
N GLU A 51 -6.75 22.01 34.04
CA GLU A 51 -5.45 22.03 34.73
C GLU A 51 -4.48 21.02 34.12
N ALA A 52 -3.24 21.45 33.92
CA ALA A 52 -2.14 20.56 33.56
C ALA A 52 -1.70 19.74 34.78
N LYS A 53 -1.24 18.51 34.53
CA LYS A 53 -0.68 17.66 35.58
C LYS A 53 0.65 18.26 36.07
N ALA A 54 0.88 18.27 37.39
CA ALA A 54 2.15 18.73 37.94
C ALA A 54 3.32 17.87 37.41
N GLY A 55 4.41 18.52 37.00
CA GLY A 55 5.60 17.87 36.43
C GLY A 55 5.40 17.30 35.02
N GLN A 56 4.34 17.68 34.31
CA GLN A 56 4.11 17.29 32.92
C GLN A 56 5.14 17.96 32.00
N ASP A 57 5.87 17.14 31.24
CA ASP A 57 7.02 17.51 30.40
C ASP A 57 6.71 17.44 28.89
N PHE A 58 5.54 16.92 28.52
CA PHE A 58 5.07 16.86 27.13
C PHE A 58 3.61 17.26 27.00
N PHE A 59 3.19 17.70 25.81
CA PHE A 59 1.80 18.00 25.52
C PHE A 59 0.96 16.72 25.28
N PRO A 60 0.03 16.34 26.18
CA PRO A 60 -0.74 15.11 26.08
C PRO A 60 -1.97 15.29 25.19
N LEU A 61 -1.73 15.44 23.89
CA LEU A 61 -2.76 15.36 22.85
C LEU A 61 -2.94 13.91 22.39
N THR A 62 -4.18 13.43 22.46
CA THR A 62 -4.61 12.14 21.90
C THR A 62 -5.73 12.36 20.89
N VAL A 63 -5.58 11.76 19.71
CA VAL A 63 -6.61 11.76 18.65
C VAL A 63 -7.03 10.33 18.35
N ASP A 64 -8.33 10.06 18.39
CA ASP A 64 -8.91 8.76 18.08
C ASP A 64 -10.01 8.92 17.02
N TYR A 65 -9.70 8.53 15.78
CA TYR A 65 -10.69 8.36 14.71
C TYR A 65 -11.20 6.92 14.71
N ILE A 66 -12.53 6.76 14.72
CA ILE A 66 -13.22 5.49 14.93
C ILE A 66 -14.30 5.31 13.86
N GLU A 67 -14.22 4.22 13.13
CA GLU A 67 -15.25 3.82 12.18
C GLU A 67 -16.28 2.91 12.84
N LYS A 68 -17.54 3.19 12.59
CA LYS A 68 -18.65 2.34 13.05
C LYS A 68 -19.22 1.61 11.88
N THR A 69 -19.31 0.28 11.93
CA THR A 69 -19.75 -0.50 10.76
C THR A 69 -21.19 -0.20 10.38
N TYR A 70 -22.00 0.26 11.35
CA TYR A 70 -23.34 0.75 11.09
C TYR A 70 -23.38 1.97 10.17
N ALA A 71 -22.27 2.73 10.04
CA ALA A 71 -22.19 3.87 9.13
C ALA A 71 -22.35 3.43 7.66
N ALA A 72 -21.98 2.19 7.34
CA ALA A 72 -22.24 1.55 6.05
C ALA A 72 -23.39 0.53 6.09
N GLY A 73 -24.21 0.52 7.15
CA GLY A 73 -25.31 -0.43 7.32
C GLY A 73 -24.88 -1.89 7.54
N LYS A 74 -23.65 -2.13 8.02
CA LYS A 74 -23.08 -3.48 8.19
C LYS A 74 -22.94 -3.86 9.67
N ILE A 75 -23.05 -5.17 9.94
CA ILE A 75 -22.63 -5.78 11.21
C ILE A 75 -21.17 -6.24 11.04
N PRO A 76 -20.26 -6.02 12.01
CA PRO A 76 -18.84 -6.37 11.85
C PRO A 76 -18.62 -7.85 11.51
N GLY A 77 -17.68 -8.14 10.60
CA GLY A 77 -17.32 -9.50 10.22
C GLY A 77 -16.73 -10.33 11.37
N SER A 78 -16.15 -9.66 12.37
CA SER A 78 -15.48 -10.27 13.53
C SER A 78 -16.33 -11.31 14.27
N PHE A 79 -15.67 -12.26 14.97
CA PHE A 79 -16.35 -13.30 15.75
C PHE A 79 -17.34 -12.73 16.77
N PHE A 80 -17.01 -11.59 17.37
CA PHE A 80 -17.83 -10.93 18.40
C PHE A 80 -18.94 -10.03 17.85
N LYS A 81 -18.99 -9.81 16.53
CA LYS A 81 -19.97 -8.90 15.87
C LYS A 81 -19.96 -7.48 16.48
N ARG A 82 -18.76 -7.03 16.86
CA ARG A 82 -18.47 -5.72 17.45
C ARG A 82 -17.12 -5.22 16.94
N GLU A 83 -16.99 -3.91 16.76
CA GLU A 83 -15.72 -3.26 16.45
C GLU A 83 -14.72 -3.47 17.59
N GLY A 84 -13.50 -3.84 17.21
CA GLY A 84 -12.46 -4.29 18.15
C GLY A 84 -11.33 -3.28 18.28
N ARG A 85 -10.10 -3.76 18.08
CA ARG A 85 -8.92 -2.90 18.03
C ARG A 85 -8.98 -2.00 16.80
N PRO A 86 -8.38 -0.79 16.86
CA PRO A 86 -8.31 0.09 15.71
C PRO A 86 -7.67 -0.61 14.50
N SER A 87 -8.29 -0.43 13.34
CA SER A 87 -7.77 -0.81 12.04
C SER A 87 -6.54 0.02 11.65
N GLU A 88 -5.87 -0.39 10.57
CA GLU A 88 -4.77 0.40 9.98
C GLU A 88 -5.29 1.77 9.53
N LEU A 89 -6.43 1.81 8.84
CA LEU A 89 -7.06 3.05 8.39
C LEU A 89 -7.36 3.98 9.58
N GLU A 90 -8.00 3.47 10.64
CA GLU A 90 -8.32 4.28 11.80
C GLU A 90 -7.08 4.87 12.48
N THR A 91 -6.01 4.07 12.57
CA THR A 91 -4.72 4.51 13.12
C THR A 91 -4.06 5.57 12.24
N LEU A 92 -4.10 5.40 10.92
CA LEU A 92 -3.52 6.34 9.95
C LEU A 92 -4.29 7.65 9.92
N THR A 93 -5.63 7.61 9.88
CA THR A 93 -6.48 8.80 9.92
C THR A 93 -6.32 9.56 11.23
N SER A 94 -6.22 8.85 12.36
CA SER A 94 -5.89 9.48 13.65
C SER A 94 -4.57 10.26 13.60
N ARG A 95 -3.54 9.72 12.93
CA ARG A 95 -2.26 10.43 12.73
C ARG A 95 -2.38 11.58 11.75
N LEU A 96 -3.16 11.40 10.67
CA LEU A 96 -3.41 12.42 9.67
C LEU A 96 -4.06 13.66 10.27
N ILE A 97 -4.95 13.48 11.24
CA ILE A 97 -5.59 14.57 12.02
C ILE A 97 -4.64 15.16 13.06
N ASP A 98 -3.90 14.34 13.82
CA ASP A 98 -2.99 14.78 14.90
C ASP A 98 -1.88 15.72 14.40
N ARG A 99 -1.25 15.36 13.29
CA ARG A 99 -0.08 16.06 12.72
C ARG A 99 -0.31 17.57 12.50
N PRO A 100 -1.35 18.03 11.79
CA PRO A 100 -1.57 19.45 11.56
C PRO A 100 -2.11 20.20 12.78
N ILE A 101 -2.80 19.57 13.73
CA ILE A 101 -3.36 20.30 14.90
C ILE A 101 -2.34 20.46 16.04
N ARG A 102 -1.42 19.50 16.20
CA ARG A 102 -0.43 19.50 17.29
C ARG A 102 0.43 20.78 17.36
N PRO A 103 1.01 21.31 16.27
CA PRO A 103 1.86 22.51 16.34
C PRO A 103 1.06 23.81 16.57
N LEU A 104 -0.28 23.76 16.57
CA LEU A 104 -1.12 24.93 16.75
C LEU A 104 -1.52 25.18 18.20
N PHE A 105 -1.22 24.25 19.11
CA PHE A 105 -1.37 24.55 20.52
C PHE A 105 -0.24 25.47 20.98
N PRO A 106 -0.53 26.51 21.78
CA PRO A 106 0.49 27.44 22.25
C PRO A 106 1.63 26.73 23.00
N GLU A 107 2.83 27.28 22.88
CA GLU A 107 4.00 26.78 23.60
C GLU A 107 3.75 26.79 25.12
N GLY A 108 4.11 25.70 25.80
CA GLY A 108 3.86 25.52 27.24
C GLY A 108 2.43 25.08 27.60
N PHE A 109 1.54 24.86 26.62
CA PHE A 109 0.22 24.28 26.86
C PHE A 109 0.32 22.76 27.07
N PHE A 110 0.34 22.33 28.33
CA PHE A 110 0.46 20.92 28.72
C PHE A 110 -0.80 20.32 29.34
N ASN A 111 -1.94 20.98 29.13
CA ASN A 111 -3.23 20.45 29.49
C ASN A 111 -3.54 19.21 28.62
N GLU A 112 -4.12 18.17 29.24
CA GLU A 112 -4.53 16.97 28.51
C GLU A 112 -5.70 17.30 27.57
N VAL A 113 -5.53 16.97 26.28
CA VAL A 113 -6.54 17.18 25.24
C VAL A 113 -6.82 15.85 24.56
N GLN A 114 -8.09 15.48 24.50
CA GLN A 114 -8.56 14.31 23.77
C GLN A 114 -9.52 14.74 22.67
N VAL A 115 -9.25 14.27 21.45
CA VAL A 115 -10.11 14.40 20.29
C VAL A 115 -10.64 13.01 19.93
N VAL A 116 -11.96 12.85 19.87
CA VAL A 116 -12.59 11.59 19.46
C VAL A 116 -13.51 11.87 18.27
N ILE A 117 -13.29 11.14 17.17
CA ILE A 117 -14.07 11.28 15.94
C ILE A 117 -14.76 9.95 15.67
N HIS A 118 -16.08 10.00 15.46
CA HIS A 118 -16.88 8.86 15.06
C HIS A 118 -17.41 9.06 13.65
N THR A 119 -17.14 8.12 12.75
CA THR A 119 -17.85 8.03 11.46
C THR A 119 -19.20 7.38 11.70
N LEU A 120 -20.27 8.15 11.53
CA LEU A 120 -21.66 7.76 11.86
C LEU A 120 -22.47 7.34 10.64
N SER A 121 -22.16 7.90 9.47
CA SER A 121 -22.70 7.51 8.17
C SER A 121 -21.61 7.66 7.12
N LEU A 122 -21.57 6.77 6.13
CA LEU A 122 -20.57 6.82 5.07
C LEU A 122 -21.25 6.73 3.71
N ASN A 123 -21.08 7.77 2.89
CA ASN A 123 -21.21 7.69 1.46
C ASN A 123 -19.90 7.11 0.87
N PRO A 124 -19.92 5.97 0.16
CA PRO A 124 -18.70 5.36 -0.39
C PRO A 124 -17.91 6.25 -1.37
N GLU A 125 -18.54 7.26 -1.97
CA GLU A 125 -17.86 8.22 -2.85
C GLU A 125 -17.26 9.42 -2.11
N VAL A 126 -17.45 9.54 -0.79
CA VAL A 126 -16.90 10.62 0.03
C VAL A 126 -16.17 10.04 1.23
N ASP A 127 -14.84 9.99 1.15
CA ASP A 127 -14.00 9.53 2.25
C ASP A 127 -14.21 10.39 3.51
N ALA A 128 -14.29 9.74 4.66
CA ALA A 128 -14.58 10.41 5.93
C ALA A 128 -13.37 11.13 6.54
N ASP A 129 -12.17 10.98 5.99
CA ASP A 129 -10.95 11.54 6.58
C ASP A 129 -10.86 13.07 6.46
N ILE A 130 -11.16 13.65 5.29
CA ILE A 130 -11.22 15.10 5.10
C ILE A 130 -12.36 15.70 5.94
N ALA A 131 -13.54 15.06 5.93
CA ALA A 131 -14.66 15.42 6.79
C ALA A 131 -14.26 15.42 8.27
N ALA A 132 -13.55 14.39 8.73
CA ALA A 132 -13.05 14.28 10.10
C ALA A 132 -12.06 15.39 10.45
N MET A 133 -11.14 15.74 9.55
CA MET A 133 -10.19 16.84 9.76
C MET A 133 -10.89 18.19 9.94
N ILE A 134 -11.87 18.49 9.08
CA ILE A 134 -12.67 19.73 9.17
C ILE A 134 -13.54 19.73 10.43
N ALA A 135 -14.19 18.62 10.76
CA ALA A 135 -14.99 18.49 11.97
C ALA A 135 -14.16 18.67 13.24
N THR A 136 -12.96 18.09 13.30
CA THR A 136 -12.00 18.28 14.41
C THR A 136 -11.58 19.74 14.53
N SER A 137 -11.23 20.38 13.42
CA SER A 137 -10.85 21.79 13.38
C SER A 137 -11.97 22.69 13.91
N ALA A 138 -13.20 22.44 13.47
CA ALA A 138 -14.40 23.13 13.94
C ALA A 138 -14.65 22.88 15.44
N ALA A 139 -14.58 21.62 15.89
CA ALA A 139 -14.80 21.25 17.28
C ALA A 139 -13.76 21.86 18.23
N LEU A 140 -12.48 21.92 17.82
CA LEU A 140 -11.43 22.65 18.55
C LEU A 140 -11.75 24.14 18.62
N SER A 141 -12.12 24.75 17.50
CA SER A 141 -12.33 26.19 17.42
C SER A 141 -13.57 26.65 18.20
N VAL A 142 -14.66 25.88 18.23
CA VAL A 142 -15.84 26.22 19.05
C VAL A 142 -15.63 25.98 20.55
N SER A 143 -14.56 25.26 20.94
CA SER A 143 -14.35 24.84 22.33
C SER A 143 -13.86 25.93 23.27
N GLY A 144 -13.23 26.98 22.72
CA GLY A 144 -12.52 28.02 23.47
C GLY A 144 -11.15 27.59 24.03
N ILE A 145 -10.71 26.34 23.81
CA ILE A 145 -9.37 25.88 24.20
C ILE A 145 -8.30 26.69 23.43
N PRO A 146 -7.15 27.05 24.04
CA PRO A 146 -6.07 27.73 23.33
C PRO A 146 -5.59 26.92 22.12
N PHE A 147 -5.90 27.41 20.92
CA PHE A 147 -5.62 26.74 19.66
C PHE A 147 -5.50 27.77 18.54
N ASN A 148 -4.33 27.84 17.90
CA ASN A 148 -4.01 28.80 16.84
C ASN A 148 -4.52 28.37 15.45
N GLY A 149 -5.74 27.84 15.41
CA GLY A 149 -6.45 27.48 14.18
C GLY A 149 -7.45 28.54 13.73
N PRO A 150 -8.50 28.17 12.96
CA PRO A 150 -8.78 26.82 12.48
C PRO A 150 -7.80 26.35 11.40
N ILE A 151 -7.78 25.03 11.17
CA ILE A 151 -7.18 24.42 9.97
C ILE A 151 -8.24 24.09 8.94
N GLY A 152 -7.85 24.14 7.67
CA GLY A 152 -8.51 23.47 6.57
C GLY A 152 -7.70 22.24 6.14
N ALA A 153 -8.33 21.37 5.35
CA ALA A 153 -7.69 20.20 4.76
C ALA A 153 -8.30 19.95 3.38
N ALA A 154 -7.56 19.39 2.42
CA ALA A 154 -8.10 19.04 1.11
C ALA A 154 -7.39 17.80 0.59
N ARG A 155 -8.15 16.96 -0.13
CA ARG A 155 -7.59 15.91 -0.97
C ARG A 155 -7.51 16.41 -2.41
N VAL A 156 -6.41 16.12 -3.09
CA VAL A 156 -6.13 16.59 -4.45
C VAL A 156 -5.78 15.41 -5.34
N GLY A 157 -6.58 15.23 -6.39
CA GLY A 157 -6.30 14.33 -7.51
C GLY A 157 -5.60 15.04 -8.66
N TYR A 158 -5.03 14.26 -9.59
CA TYR A 158 -4.48 14.76 -10.85
C TYR A 158 -4.98 13.90 -12.01
N VAL A 159 -5.99 14.40 -12.72
CA VAL A 159 -6.71 13.68 -13.77
C VAL A 159 -6.64 14.51 -15.05
N ASN A 160 -6.26 13.89 -16.17
CA ASN A 160 -6.17 14.55 -17.49
C ASN A 160 -5.37 15.87 -17.48
N GLY A 161 -4.32 15.97 -16.66
CA GLY A 161 -3.48 17.17 -16.57
C GLY A 161 -4.03 18.30 -15.70
N ALA A 162 -5.12 18.06 -14.95
CA ALA A 162 -5.75 19.05 -14.08
C ALA A 162 -5.83 18.56 -12.63
N TYR A 163 -5.74 19.51 -11.68
CA TYR A 163 -5.99 19.25 -10.27
C TYR A 163 -7.49 19.13 -10.01
N VAL A 164 -7.88 18.11 -9.24
CA VAL A 164 -9.27 17.87 -8.84
C VAL A 164 -9.36 17.92 -7.32
N LEU A 165 -10.33 18.68 -6.80
CA LEU A 165 -10.57 18.84 -5.37
C LEU A 165 -11.48 17.73 -4.84
N ASN A 166 -11.06 17.09 -3.75
CA ASN A 166 -11.79 16.07 -3.01
C ASN A 166 -12.41 14.98 -3.93
N PRO A 167 -11.61 14.37 -4.84
CA PRO A 167 -12.14 13.36 -5.75
C PRO A 167 -12.63 12.12 -4.98
N GLY A 168 -13.78 11.59 -5.41
CA GLY A 168 -14.34 10.36 -4.85
C GLY A 168 -13.52 9.11 -5.15
N GLN A 169 -13.97 7.95 -4.68
CA GLN A 169 -13.27 6.69 -4.97
C GLN A 169 -13.26 6.37 -6.46
N THR A 170 -14.38 6.57 -7.15
CA THR A 170 -14.50 6.29 -8.59
C THR A 170 -13.59 7.19 -9.42
N GLU A 171 -13.54 8.49 -9.12
CA GLU A 171 -12.70 9.44 -9.86
C GLU A 171 -11.20 9.20 -9.62
N ARG A 172 -10.82 8.82 -8.40
CA ARG A 172 -9.42 8.53 -8.04
C ARG A 172 -8.81 7.36 -8.80
N GLN A 173 -9.61 6.42 -9.30
CA GLN A 173 -9.09 5.31 -10.13
C GLN A 173 -8.37 5.82 -11.39
N ASN A 174 -8.76 6.99 -11.90
CA ASN A 174 -8.14 7.63 -13.06
C ASN A 174 -7.13 8.73 -12.68
N SER A 175 -6.86 8.89 -11.37
CA SER A 175 -5.94 9.90 -10.87
C SER A 175 -4.50 9.39 -10.83
N GLN A 176 -3.57 10.25 -11.20
CA GLN A 176 -2.12 9.99 -11.05
C GLN A 176 -1.58 10.47 -9.70
N MET A 177 -2.42 11.06 -8.85
CA MET A 177 -2.06 11.62 -7.55
C MET A 177 -3.16 11.36 -6.53
N ASP A 178 -2.77 11.01 -5.33
CA ASP A 178 -3.62 11.10 -4.16
C ASP A 178 -2.86 11.86 -3.07
N LEU A 179 -3.16 13.15 -2.93
CA LEU A 179 -2.47 14.07 -2.04
C LEU A 179 -3.46 14.65 -1.04
N VAL A 180 -3.17 14.51 0.25
CA VAL A 180 -3.86 15.23 1.31
C VAL A 180 -2.95 16.34 1.82
N VAL A 181 -3.50 17.56 1.89
CA VAL A 181 -2.84 18.73 2.46
C VAL A 181 -3.71 19.33 3.55
N ALA A 182 -3.10 19.79 4.64
CA ALA A 182 -3.78 20.55 5.67
C ALA A 182 -2.94 21.74 6.13
N GLY A 183 -3.60 22.81 6.52
CA GLY A 183 -2.95 24.06 6.88
C GLY A 183 -3.90 25.07 7.49
N THR A 184 -3.34 26.14 8.05
CA THR A 184 -4.09 27.36 8.40
C THR A 184 -4.24 28.23 7.16
N GLN A 185 -4.94 29.35 7.29
CA GLN A 185 -5.07 30.33 6.21
C GLN A 185 -3.70 30.82 5.70
N ALA A 186 -2.71 30.93 6.59
CA ALA A 186 -1.41 31.50 6.27
C ALA A 186 -0.37 30.47 5.81
N ALA A 187 -0.50 29.20 6.19
CA ALA A 187 0.56 28.22 5.97
C ALA A 187 0.04 26.79 5.85
N VAL A 188 0.69 26.01 4.98
CA VAL A 188 0.61 24.55 4.99
C VAL A 188 1.30 24.01 6.24
N LEU A 189 0.67 23.03 6.88
CA LEU A 189 1.19 22.36 8.09
C LEU A 189 1.55 20.91 7.83
N MET A 190 0.79 20.24 6.97
CA MET A 190 0.94 18.80 6.75
C MET A 190 0.63 18.45 5.30
N VAL A 191 1.46 17.57 4.72
CA VAL A 191 1.20 16.91 3.44
C VAL A 191 1.43 15.41 3.61
N GLU A 192 0.55 14.61 3.01
CA GLU A 192 0.66 13.16 2.87
C GLU A 192 0.22 12.78 1.46
N SER A 193 1.07 12.13 0.66
CA SER A 193 0.71 11.82 -0.72
C SER A 193 1.33 10.55 -1.28
N GLU A 194 0.64 10.00 -2.28
CA GLU A 194 1.12 9.01 -3.23
C GLU A 194 0.90 9.52 -4.67
N ALA A 195 1.79 9.15 -5.59
CA ALA A 195 1.74 9.62 -6.97
C ALA A 195 2.35 8.62 -7.94
N LEU A 196 1.94 8.69 -9.21
CA LEU A 196 2.46 7.87 -10.30
C LEU A 196 3.64 8.57 -11.00
N GLN A 197 4.76 8.72 -10.29
CA GLN A 197 6.00 9.32 -10.81
C GLN A 197 5.81 10.75 -11.36
N LEU A 198 5.10 11.60 -10.63
CA LEU A 198 4.85 13.00 -11.03
C LEU A 198 6.04 13.92 -10.74
N SER A 199 6.18 15.01 -11.50
CA SER A 199 7.29 15.95 -11.30
C SER A 199 7.16 16.72 -9.97
N GLU A 200 8.28 17.25 -9.48
CA GLU A 200 8.30 18.13 -8.30
C GLU A 200 7.35 19.34 -8.46
N GLU A 201 7.25 19.89 -9.67
CA GLU A 201 6.36 21.00 -10.00
C GLU A 201 4.88 20.62 -9.87
N ILE A 202 4.48 19.48 -10.42
CA ILE A 202 3.09 19.01 -10.34
C ILE A 202 2.72 18.71 -8.88
N MET A 203 3.61 18.07 -8.12
CA MET A 203 3.37 17.79 -6.70
C MET A 203 3.21 19.08 -5.89
N LEU A 204 4.11 20.05 -6.07
CA LEU A 204 4.02 21.34 -5.38
C LEU A 204 2.77 22.13 -5.78
N GLY A 205 2.41 22.11 -7.06
CA GLY A 205 1.17 22.73 -7.53
C GLY A 205 -0.07 22.09 -6.90
N GLY A 206 -0.05 20.77 -6.66
CA GLY A 206 -1.12 20.07 -5.92
C GLY A 206 -1.23 20.53 -4.46
N VAL A 207 -0.10 20.71 -3.78
CA VAL A 207 -0.06 21.26 -2.41
C VAL A 207 -0.66 22.67 -2.36
N VAL A 208 -0.24 23.55 -3.28
CA VAL A 208 -0.73 24.93 -3.35
C VAL A 208 -2.22 24.97 -3.66
N PHE A 209 -2.67 24.23 -4.68
CA PHE A 209 -4.08 24.13 -5.05
C PHE A 209 -4.93 23.67 -3.86
N GLY A 210 -4.53 22.59 -3.18
CA GLY A 210 -5.28 22.09 -2.03
C GLY A 210 -5.30 23.07 -0.87
N HIS A 211 -4.21 23.80 -0.61
CA HIS A 211 -4.16 24.84 0.42
C HIS A 211 -5.11 26.01 0.11
N GLU A 212 -5.12 26.49 -1.14
CA GLU A 212 -6.03 27.53 -1.60
C GLU A 212 -7.50 27.10 -1.45
N GLN A 213 -7.83 25.86 -1.84
CA GLN A 213 -9.18 25.32 -1.72
C GLN A 213 -9.60 25.06 -0.27
N ALA A 214 -8.66 24.74 0.62
CA ALA A 214 -8.92 24.49 2.03
C ALA A 214 -9.39 25.76 2.78
N ASN A 215 -9.09 26.96 2.27
CA ASN A 215 -9.55 28.22 2.86
C ASN A 215 -11.08 28.35 2.89
N ILE A 216 -11.79 27.73 1.94
CA ILE A 216 -13.27 27.72 1.92
C ILE A 216 -13.82 27.10 3.22
N ALA A 217 -13.23 25.99 3.67
CA ALA A 217 -13.63 25.35 4.91
C ALA A 217 -13.21 26.16 6.16
N ILE A 218 -12.05 26.79 6.13
CA ILE A 218 -11.57 27.70 7.20
C ILE A 218 -12.55 28.86 7.41
N ASP A 219 -12.99 29.50 6.34
CA ASP A 219 -13.94 30.61 6.39
C ASP A 219 -15.28 30.16 6.99
N ALA A 220 -15.77 28.99 6.58
CA ALA A 220 -17.00 28.41 7.14
C ALA A 220 -16.86 28.07 8.63
N ILE A 221 -15.70 27.58 9.08
CA ILE A 221 -15.44 27.32 10.51
C ILE A 221 -15.43 28.64 11.29
N ASN A 222 -14.78 29.67 10.78
CA ASN A 222 -14.76 31.00 11.41
C ASN A 222 -16.17 31.60 11.53
N GLU A 223 -17.06 31.34 10.57
CA GLU A 223 -18.47 31.72 10.65
C GLU A 223 -19.22 30.94 11.73
N LEU A 224 -19.01 29.62 11.83
CA LEU A 224 -19.60 28.80 12.89
C LEU A 224 -19.14 29.26 14.28
N VAL A 225 -17.86 29.56 14.46
CA VAL A 225 -17.28 30.04 15.73
C VAL A 225 -17.87 31.40 16.13
N ARG A 226 -18.08 32.31 15.17
CA ARG A 226 -18.71 33.62 15.45
C ARG A 226 -20.12 33.47 16.02
N GLU A 227 -20.87 32.45 15.60
CA GLU A 227 -22.25 32.23 16.03
C GLU A 227 -22.38 31.33 17.27
N ALA A 228 -21.50 30.34 17.42
CA ALA A 228 -21.65 29.26 18.40
C ALA A 228 -20.42 29.02 19.29
N GLY A 229 -19.33 29.74 19.07
CA GLY A 229 -18.07 29.57 19.79
C GLY A 229 -18.24 29.84 21.29
N LYS A 230 -17.63 28.98 22.11
CA LYS A 230 -17.51 29.23 23.55
C LYS A 230 -16.47 30.31 23.82
N PRO A 231 -16.55 31.03 24.95
CA PRO A 231 -15.52 31.97 25.34
C PRO A 231 -14.15 31.31 25.38
N GLU A 232 -13.14 32.01 24.86
CA GLU A 232 -11.76 31.58 24.96
C GLU A 232 -11.33 31.42 26.42
N TRP A 233 -10.51 30.40 26.67
CA TRP A 233 -9.95 30.18 28.00
C TRP A 233 -9.02 31.34 28.36
N GLN A 234 -9.14 31.82 29.59
CA GLN A 234 -8.16 32.76 30.16
C GLN A 234 -6.89 31.99 30.54
N TRP A 235 -6.14 31.55 29.53
CA TRP A 235 -4.88 30.87 29.67
C TRP A 235 -3.73 31.82 29.35
N GLN A 236 -2.66 31.72 30.13
CA GLN A 236 -1.40 32.41 29.85
C GLN A 236 -0.26 31.42 29.95
N ALA A 237 0.75 31.62 29.10
CA ALA A 237 1.97 30.84 29.19
C ALA A 237 2.62 31.02 30.58
N PRO A 238 3.24 29.97 31.13
CA PRO A 238 4.01 30.09 32.37
C PRO A 238 5.07 31.19 32.23
N ALA A 239 5.22 32.03 33.27
CA ALA A 239 6.27 33.05 33.30
C ALA A 239 7.66 32.39 33.20
N ARG A 240 8.53 32.97 32.37
CA ARG A 240 9.93 32.52 32.25
C ARG A 240 10.71 32.96 33.48
N ASP A 241 11.48 32.04 34.05
CA ASP A 241 12.41 32.34 35.15
C ASP A 241 13.76 32.77 34.56
N GLU A 242 13.89 34.06 34.24
CA GLU A 242 15.09 34.62 33.62
C GLU A 242 16.36 34.41 34.45
N ALA A 243 16.24 34.36 35.78
CA ALA A 243 17.38 34.11 36.67
C ALA A 243 17.87 32.66 36.55
N LEU A 244 16.94 31.69 36.57
CA LEU A 244 17.27 30.29 36.35
C LEU A 244 17.83 30.06 34.94
N ILE A 245 17.25 30.69 33.91
CA ILE A 245 17.74 30.62 32.53
C ILE A 245 19.19 31.10 32.44
N ALA A 246 19.52 32.23 33.05
CA ALA A 246 20.88 32.75 33.05
C ALA A 246 21.87 31.78 33.71
N GLN A 247 21.51 31.19 34.85
CA GLN A 247 22.36 30.22 35.56
C GLN A 247 22.56 28.91 34.79
N VAL A 248 21.50 28.38 34.17
CA VAL A 248 21.57 27.18 33.33
C VAL A 248 22.48 27.43 32.12
N ASN A 249 22.38 28.60 31.49
CA ASN A 249 23.26 29.00 30.40
C ASN A 249 24.74 29.08 30.84
N GLU A 250 25.01 29.69 31.98
CA GLU A 250 26.37 29.82 32.52
C GLU A 250 27.01 28.45 32.81
N LEU A 251 26.26 27.53 33.41
CA LEU A 251 26.77 26.20 33.78
C LEU A 251 26.84 25.22 32.60
N GLY A 252 25.91 25.33 31.65
CA GLY A 252 25.69 24.34 30.60
C GLY A 252 26.21 24.73 29.22
N GLY A 253 26.22 26.03 28.88
CA GLY A 253 26.42 26.51 27.51
C GLY A 253 27.70 26.02 26.86
N ASP A 254 28.84 26.19 27.52
CA ASP A 254 30.14 25.75 26.98
C ASP A 254 30.28 24.22 26.94
N LYS A 255 29.69 23.52 27.91
CA LYS A 255 29.69 22.04 27.96
C LYS A 255 28.89 21.47 26.80
N LEU A 256 27.70 22.01 26.54
CA LEU A 256 26.85 21.61 25.43
C LEU A 256 27.49 21.97 24.08
N ARG A 257 28.10 23.16 23.97
CA ARG A 257 28.84 23.53 22.76
C ARG A 257 29.97 22.55 22.45
N ALA A 258 30.71 22.10 23.48
CA ALA A 258 31.73 21.07 23.31
C ALA A 258 31.13 19.69 22.94
N ALA A 259 30.01 19.30 23.56
CA ALA A 259 29.33 18.05 23.25
C ALA A 259 28.88 17.99 21.78
N TYR A 260 28.33 19.08 21.23
CA TYR A 260 27.89 19.15 19.83
C TYR A 260 29.02 19.19 18.79
N GLN A 261 30.28 19.27 19.21
CA GLN A 261 31.44 19.03 18.32
C GLN A 261 31.72 17.52 18.12
N ILE A 262 31.09 16.65 18.90
CA ILE A 262 31.25 15.19 18.80
C ILE A 262 30.34 14.65 17.69
N ARG A 263 30.95 14.05 16.66
CA ARG A 263 30.23 13.55 15.48
C ARG A 263 29.42 12.29 15.75
N ASN A 264 30.00 11.30 16.44
CA ASN A 264 29.32 10.04 16.73
C ASN A 264 28.12 10.28 17.67
N LYS A 265 26.95 9.76 17.29
CA LYS A 265 25.70 10.00 18.02
C LYS A 265 25.77 9.55 19.47
N GLN A 266 26.19 8.31 19.72
CA GLN A 266 26.20 7.74 21.07
C GLN A 266 27.15 8.49 22.00
N ALA A 267 28.35 8.81 21.52
CA ALA A 267 29.32 9.60 22.28
C ALA A 267 28.79 11.02 22.58
N ARG A 268 28.13 11.67 21.61
CA ARG A 268 27.48 12.98 21.81
C ARG A 268 26.36 12.90 22.84
N THR A 269 25.45 11.92 22.72
CA THR A 269 24.36 11.72 23.68
C THR A 269 24.89 11.52 25.10
N GLN A 270 25.97 10.76 25.26
CA GLN A 270 26.61 10.58 26.56
C GLN A 270 27.21 11.88 27.11
N ALA A 271 27.90 12.66 26.27
CA ALA A 271 28.44 13.97 26.65
C ALA A 271 27.34 14.98 27.03
N CYS A 272 26.21 15.00 26.33
CA CYS A 272 25.04 15.80 26.71
C CYS A 272 24.49 15.38 28.07
N ARG A 273 24.34 14.06 28.32
CA ARG A 273 23.90 13.56 29.64
C ARG A 273 24.83 13.98 30.77
N GLU A 274 26.14 13.95 30.53
CA GLU A 274 27.14 14.43 31.49
C GLU A 274 27.05 15.94 31.72
N ALA A 275 26.81 16.73 30.67
CA ALA A 275 26.58 18.17 30.78
C ALA A 275 25.31 18.47 31.59
N TYR A 276 24.22 17.74 31.33
CA TYR A 276 22.95 17.85 32.07
C TYR A 276 23.16 17.55 33.55
N ALA A 277 23.79 16.41 33.86
CA ALA A 277 24.09 16.03 35.24
C ALA A 277 24.99 17.07 35.96
N ALA A 278 25.96 17.64 35.25
CA ALA A 278 26.83 18.69 35.79
C ALA A 278 26.06 19.98 36.10
N VAL A 279 25.15 20.42 35.22
CA VAL A 279 24.28 21.59 35.46
C VAL A 279 23.39 21.36 36.68
N MET A 280 22.73 20.20 36.76
CA MET A 280 21.88 19.84 37.91
C MET A 280 22.67 19.85 39.22
N SER A 281 23.88 19.29 39.21
CA SER A 281 24.77 19.31 40.37
C SER A 281 25.24 20.72 40.72
N GLY A 282 25.51 21.57 39.73
CA GLY A 282 25.90 22.97 39.89
C GLY A 282 24.81 23.81 40.54
N LEU A 283 23.57 23.72 40.03
CA LEU A 283 22.41 24.40 40.61
C LEU A 283 22.16 23.98 42.06
N LYS A 284 22.27 22.67 42.34
CA LYS A 284 22.13 22.13 43.69
C LYS A 284 23.23 22.66 44.63
N ALA A 285 24.47 22.73 44.16
CA ALA A 285 25.58 23.29 44.94
C ALA A 285 25.44 24.79 45.20
N ALA A 286 24.81 25.52 44.27
CA ALA A 286 24.46 26.94 44.43
C ALA A 286 23.26 27.18 45.36
N GLY A 287 22.63 26.12 45.89
CA GLY A 287 21.46 26.22 46.77
C GLY A 287 20.18 26.64 46.05
N VAL A 288 20.12 26.47 44.73
CA VAL A 288 18.96 26.82 43.90
C VAL A 288 17.98 25.66 43.94
N GLU A 289 16.74 25.92 44.36
CA GLU A 289 15.65 24.96 44.18
C GLU A 289 15.15 25.00 42.74
N PHE A 290 15.03 23.85 42.09
CA PHE A 290 14.61 23.75 40.70
C PHE A 290 13.76 22.50 40.45
N ASP A 291 12.92 22.57 39.42
CA ASP A 291 12.25 21.41 38.83
C ASP A 291 13.16 20.82 37.74
N SER A 292 13.53 19.54 37.87
CA SER A 292 14.44 18.88 36.93
C SER A 292 13.91 18.90 35.50
N VAL A 293 12.60 18.73 35.32
CA VAL A 293 11.97 18.77 33.99
C VAL A 293 12.17 20.12 33.34
N LYS A 294 11.99 21.21 34.11
CA LYS A 294 12.17 22.56 33.59
C LYS A 294 13.61 22.84 33.20
N VAL A 295 14.57 22.40 34.03
CA VAL A 295 16.00 22.56 33.73
C VAL A 295 16.39 21.76 32.49
N GLU A 296 15.88 20.54 32.32
CA GLU A 296 16.11 19.74 31.11
C GLU A 296 15.54 20.41 29.85
N GLY A 297 14.36 21.03 29.95
CA GLY A 297 13.79 21.85 28.89
C GLY A 297 14.67 23.06 28.52
N LEU A 298 15.17 23.79 29.51
CA LEU A 298 16.08 24.92 29.27
C LEU A 298 17.41 24.49 28.65
N LEU A 299 17.95 23.33 29.07
CA LEU A 299 19.15 22.76 28.45
C LEU A 299 18.88 22.39 26.99
N PHE A 300 17.71 21.80 26.70
CA PHE A 300 17.30 21.48 25.33
C PHE A 300 17.17 22.75 24.45
N ASP A 301 16.67 23.85 24.99
CA ASP A 301 16.62 25.14 24.28
C ASP A 301 18.03 25.65 23.92
N ILE A 302 19.01 25.45 24.80
CA ILE A 302 20.41 25.77 24.53
C ILE A 302 20.96 24.89 23.40
N GLU A 303 20.68 23.59 23.44
CA GLU A 303 21.07 22.66 22.37
C GLU A 303 20.49 23.11 21.02
N ALA A 304 19.19 23.45 21.00
CA ALA A 304 18.51 23.98 19.83
C ALA A 304 19.17 25.26 19.31
N GLY A 305 19.46 26.22 20.19
CA GLY A 305 20.11 27.47 19.85
C GLY A 305 21.50 27.28 19.26
N ILE A 306 22.30 26.36 19.81
CA ILE A 306 23.65 26.02 19.30
C ILE A 306 23.54 25.48 17.87
N VAL A 307 22.79 24.39 17.68
CA VAL A 307 22.72 23.70 16.38
C VAL A 307 22.13 24.62 15.30
N ARG A 308 21.03 25.31 15.60
CA ARG A 308 20.38 26.22 14.65
C ARG A 308 21.29 27.39 14.30
N GLY A 309 21.97 27.96 15.29
CA GLY A 309 22.91 29.06 15.09
C GLY A 309 24.07 28.69 14.16
N GLN A 310 24.68 27.52 14.37
CA GLN A 310 25.77 27.02 13.53
C GLN A 310 25.34 26.83 12.07
N ILE A 311 24.21 26.14 11.87
CA ILE A 311 23.71 25.84 10.52
C ILE A 311 23.36 27.13 9.77
N LEU A 312 22.70 28.09 10.43
CA LEU A 312 22.34 29.37 9.81
C LEU A 312 23.55 30.29 9.58
N ALA A 313 24.64 30.10 10.32
CA ALA A 313 25.91 30.78 10.09
C ALA A 313 26.75 30.16 8.95
N GLY A 314 26.30 29.03 8.38
CA GLY A 314 27.04 28.31 7.35
C GLY A 314 28.19 27.46 7.89
N GLU A 315 28.22 27.20 9.20
CA GLU A 315 29.16 26.25 9.80
C GLU A 315 28.79 24.81 9.42
N PRO A 316 29.74 23.86 9.50
CA PRO A 316 29.44 22.44 9.34
C PRO A 316 28.34 21.98 10.32
N ARG A 317 27.49 21.05 9.87
CA ARG A 317 26.49 20.39 10.71
C ARG A 317 27.14 19.54 11.80
N ILE A 318 26.32 18.98 12.68
CA ILE A 318 26.74 18.19 13.86
C ILE A 318 27.71 17.05 13.50
N ASP A 319 27.53 16.42 12.35
CA ASP A 319 28.42 15.33 11.87
C ASP A 319 29.55 15.81 10.93
N GLY A 320 29.67 17.12 10.72
CA GLY A 320 30.68 17.77 9.90
C GLY A 320 30.31 17.93 8.42
N ARG A 321 29.11 17.52 8.00
CA ARG A 321 28.64 17.72 6.62
C ARG A 321 28.20 19.15 6.36
N ASP A 322 28.14 19.52 5.08
CA ASP A 322 27.37 20.67 4.62
C ASP A 322 25.86 20.35 4.56
N THR A 323 25.08 21.33 4.15
CA THR A 323 23.62 21.23 4.08
C THR A 323 23.10 20.36 2.93
N ARG A 324 23.94 19.99 1.95
CA ARG A 324 23.52 19.28 0.72
C ARG A 324 24.00 17.83 0.66
N THR A 325 25.01 17.47 1.44
CA THR A 325 25.70 16.17 1.39
C THR A 325 24.88 15.06 2.05
N VAL A 326 24.66 13.97 1.31
CA VAL A 326 24.08 12.71 1.81
C VAL A 326 25.15 11.92 2.58
N ARG A 327 24.77 11.23 3.66
CA ARG A 327 25.71 10.36 4.42
C ARG A 327 26.20 9.19 3.56
N PRO A 328 27.33 8.55 3.94
CA PRO A 328 27.81 7.34 3.26
C PRO A 328 26.73 6.26 3.18
N ILE A 329 26.66 5.58 2.03
CA ILE A 329 25.68 4.52 1.76
C ILE A 329 26.41 3.22 1.47
N GLU A 330 26.00 2.16 2.17
CA GLU A 330 26.44 0.78 1.93
C GLU A 330 25.22 -0.10 1.71
N ILE A 331 25.29 -0.94 0.67
CA ILE A 331 24.18 -1.78 0.22
C ILE A 331 24.69 -3.20 0.08
N ARG A 332 23.95 -4.14 0.66
CA ARG A 332 24.17 -5.59 0.48
C ARG A 332 22.85 -6.26 0.10
N ASN A 333 22.86 -7.07 -0.94
CA ASN A 333 21.71 -7.85 -1.41
C ASN A 333 21.89 -9.33 -1.02
N GLY A 334 20.80 -10.10 -0.98
CA GLY A 334 20.85 -11.54 -0.68
C GLY A 334 21.48 -11.86 0.69
N VAL A 335 21.28 -10.99 1.68
CA VAL A 335 21.93 -11.08 3.00
C VAL A 335 21.46 -12.29 3.80
N LEU A 336 20.22 -12.73 3.58
CA LEU A 336 19.63 -13.90 4.23
C LEU A 336 19.49 -15.06 3.21
N PRO A 337 20.03 -16.25 3.50
CA PRO A 337 20.15 -17.32 2.51
C PRO A 337 18.84 -18.03 2.15
N ARG A 338 17.81 -17.90 2.99
CA ARG A 338 16.54 -18.66 2.86
C ARG A 338 15.32 -17.81 2.58
N THR A 339 15.45 -16.50 2.62
CA THR A 339 14.37 -15.57 2.27
C THR A 339 14.26 -15.45 0.76
N HIS A 340 13.08 -15.08 0.24
CA HIS A 340 12.91 -14.99 -1.21
C HIS A 340 13.73 -13.85 -1.79
N GLY A 341 13.76 -12.69 -1.11
CA GLY A 341 14.74 -11.63 -1.35
C GLY A 341 15.05 -10.87 -0.07
N SER A 342 16.26 -10.35 0.03
CA SER A 342 16.70 -9.56 1.18
C SER A 342 17.70 -8.48 0.80
N ALA A 343 17.66 -7.36 1.52
CA ALA A 343 18.62 -6.28 1.39
C ALA A 343 18.96 -5.69 2.76
N LEU A 344 20.24 -5.37 2.98
CA LEU A 344 20.69 -4.52 4.07
C LEU A 344 21.09 -3.18 3.47
N PHE A 345 20.26 -2.17 3.71
CA PHE A 345 20.52 -0.80 3.27
C PHE A 345 20.99 0.02 4.48
N THR A 346 22.20 0.56 4.41
CA THR A 346 22.78 1.40 5.45
C THR A 346 23.11 2.78 4.88
N ARG A 347 22.62 3.84 5.54
CA ARG A 347 22.95 5.24 5.23
C ARG A 347 23.37 5.97 6.50
N GLY A 348 24.67 6.23 6.64
CA GLY A 348 25.25 6.67 7.91
C GLY A 348 24.90 5.70 9.04
N GLU A 349 24.38 6.24 10.15
CA GLU A 349 23.92 5.47 11.32
C GLU A 349 22.40 5.15 11.24
N THR A 350 21.88 4.91 10.02
CA THR A 350 20.51 4.44 9.79
C THR A 350 20.55 3.21 8.91
N GLN A 351 20.03 2.10 9.42
CA GLN A 351 20.12 0.80 8.78
C GLN A 351 18.77 0.08 8.80
N ALA A 352 18.39 -0.47 7.66
CA ALA A 352 17.20 -1.29 7.50
C ALA A 352 17.59 -2.64 6.88
N LEU A 353 17.30 -3.72 7.61
CA LEU A 353 17.26 -5.07 7.06
C LEU A 353 15.86 -5.31 6.52
N VAL A 354 15.75 -5.38 5.19
CA VAL A 354 14.46 -5.51 4.51
C VAL A 354 14.37 -6.86 3.81
N VAL A 355 13.25 -7.54 4.00
CA VAL A 355 13.01 -8.89 3.50
C VAL A 355 11.71 -8.90 2.70
N ALA A 356 11.78 -9.45 1.49
CA ALA A 356 10.62 -9.70 0.63
C ALA A 356 10.27 -11.19 0.65
N THR A 357 8.98 -11.46 0.81
CA THR A 357 8.38 -12.80 0.77
C THR A 357 7.27 -12.81 -0.27
N LEU A 358 7.27 -13.85 -1.10
CA LEU A 358 6.29 -14.08 -2.15
C LEU A 358 5.32 -15.16 -1.70
N GLY A 359 4.03 -14.92 -1.92
CA GLY A 359 2.94 -15.83 -1.58
C GLY A 359 1.94 -15.95 -2.71
N THR A 360 0.92 -16.76 -2.46
CA THR A 360 -0.21 -17.01 -3.35
C THR A 360 -1.36 -16.03 -3.11
N ASP A 361 -2.42 -16.11 -3.90
CA ASP A 361 -3.64 -15.33 -3.65
C ASP A 361 -4.28 -15.60 -2.28
N ARG A 362 -4.07 -16.79 -1.67
CA ARG A 362 -4.56 -17.06 -0.30
C ARG A 362 -3.80 -16.31 0.79
N ASP A 363 -2.59 -15.84 0.49
CA ASP A 363 -1.78 -15.05 1.40
C ASP A 363 -2.12 -13.55 1.33
N ALA A 364 -2.98 -13.14 0.38
CA ALA A 364 -3.43 -11.77 0.26
C ALA A 364 -4.23 -11.35 1.50
N GLN A 365 -4.05 -10.11 1.93
CA GLN A 365 -4.70 -9.62 3.13
C GLN A 365 -6.12 -9.16 2.81
N LYS A 366 -7.13 -9.81 3.40
CA LYS A 366 -8.52 -9.35 3.32
C LYS A 366 -8.73 -8.17 4.27
N ILE A 367 -9.22 -7.06 3.74
CA ILE A 367 -9.52 -5.85 4.51
C ILE A 367 -11.04 -5.65 4.51
N ASP A 368 -11.64 -5.81 5.70
CA ASP A 368 -13.04 -5.48 5.96
C ASP A 368 -13.17 -3.97 6.19
N ALA A 369 -13.10 -3.18 5.11
CA ALA A 369 -13.24 -1.73 5.19
C ALA A 369 -14.70 -1.30 5.14
N LEU A 370 -14.99 -0.13 5.72
CA LEU A 370 -16.33 0.42 5.80
C LEU A 370 -16.97 0.58 4.40
N ALA A 371 -16.21 1.14 3.45
CA ALA A 371 -16.62 1.34 2.06
C ALA A 371 -16.81 0.04 1.24
N GLY A 372 -16.26 -1.10 1.69
CA GLY A 372 -16.29 -2.36 0.95
C GLY A 372 -15.14 -3.28 1.35
N GLU A 373 -15.36 -4.59 1.28
CA GLU A 373 -14.29 -5.56 1.48
C GLU A 373 -13.39 -5.58 0.23
N PHE A 374 -12.08 -5.56 0.42
CA PHE A 374 -11.11 -5.71 -0.66
C PHE A 374 -9.90 -6.54 -0.23
N GLU A 375 -9.15 -7.04 -1.21
CA GLU A 375 -7.93 -7.82 -0.98
C GLU A 375 -6.70 -6.99 -1.32
N ASP A 376 -5.75 -6.94 -0.40
CA ASP A 376 -4.48 -6.25 -0.56
C ASP A 376 -3.36 -7.27 -0.81
N ARG A 377 -2.86 -7.27 -2.06
CA ARG A 377 -1.79 -8.16 -2.48
C ARG A 377 -0.40 -7.69 -2.07
N PHE A 378 -0.25 -6.44 -1.60
CA PHE A 378 1.05 -5.88 -1.26
C PHE A 378 1.08 -5.37 0.18
N MET A 379 1.69 -6.15 1.06
CA MET A 379 1.85 -5.78 2.47
C MET A 379 3.24 -5.20 2.71
N LEU A 380 3.32 -4.09 3.45
CA LEU A 380 4.59 -3.57 3.95
C LEU A 380 4.50 -3.35 5.45
N HIS A 381 5.24 -4.14 6.20
CA HIS A 381 5.33 -4.02 7.65
C HIS A 381 6.66 -3.38 8.03
N TYR A 382 6.59 -2.37 8.86
CA TYR A 382 7.75 -1.64 9.37
C TYR A 382 7.84 -1.88 10.88
N ASN A 383 9.01 -2.25 11.35
CA ASN A 383 9.29 -2.50 12.75
C ASN A 383 10.50 -1.67 13.20
N MET A 384 10.36 -0.99 14.34
CA MET A 384 11.43 -0.21 14.96
C MET A 384 11.65 -0.68 16.40
N PRO A 385 12.46 -1.73 16.58
CA PRO A 385 12.80 -2.22 17.91
C PRO A 385 13.63 -1.19 18.70
N PRO A 386 13.56 -1.20 20.04
CA PRO A 386 14.20 -0.18 20.87
C PRO A 386 15.74 -0.19 20.79
N PHE A 387 16.34 -1.34 20.45
CA PHE A 387 17.79 -1.41 20.25
C PHE A 387 18.27 -0.56 19.06
N ALA A 388 17.39 -0.24 18.09
CA ALA A 388 17.75 0.59 16.94
C ALA A 388 18.17 2.01 17.32
N THR A 389 17.72 2.50 18.48
CA THR A 389 18.13 3.79 19.06
C THR A 389 19.06 3.62 20.26
N GLY A 390 19.47 2.40 20.59
CA GLY A 390 20.26 2.11 21.78
C GLY A 390 19.47 2.20 23.09
N GLU A 391 18.15 2.08 23.02
CA GLU A 391 17.25 2.20 24.17
C GLU A 391 16.68 0.84 24.59
N THR A 392 16.09 0.79 25.79
CA THR A 392 15.24 -0.33 26.22
C THR A 392 13.78 0.09 26.11
N GLY A 393 12.88 -0.86 25.83
CA GLY A 393 11.47 -0.53 25.66
C GLY A 393 10.59 -1.76 25.49
N ARG A 394 9.28 -1.55 25.51
CA ARG A 394 8.30 -2.61 25.24
C ARG A 394 8.40 -3.06 23.79
N VAL A 395 8.53 -4.37 23.59
CA VAL A 395 8.45 -5.05 22.29
C VAL A 395 7.09 -5.75 22.20
N GLY A 396 6.47 -5.74 21.01
CA GLY A 396 5.18 -6.38 20.80
C GLY A 396 4.43 -5.76 19.62
N SER A 397 3.16 -5.42 19.83
CA SER A 397 2.31 -4.84 18.79
C SER A 397 2.88 -3.52 18.24
N PRO A 398 2.76 -3.29 16.92
CA PRO A 398 3.30 -2.08 16.29
C PRO A 398 2.60 -0.82 16.81
N LYS A 399 3.40 0.22 17.04
CA LYS A 399 2.92 1.55 17.45
C LYS A 399 2.36 2.32 16.26
N ARG A 400 1.58 3.38 16.53
CA ARG A 400 1.06 4.29 15.49
C ARG A 400 2.15 4.79 14.53
N ARG A 401 3.33 5.15 15.05
CA ARG A 401 4.47 5.63 14.22
C ARG A 401 4.98 4.55 13.27
N GLU A 402 5.06 3.30 13.73
CA GLU A 402 5.54 2.17 12.92
C GLU A 402 4.57 1.89 11.77
N ILE A 403 3.26 1.88 12.05
CA ILE A 403 2.21 1.76 11.04
C ILE A 403 2.29 2.92 10.02
N GLY A 404 2.43 4.16 10.49
CA GLY A 404 2.56 5.33 9.62
C GLY A 404 3.80 5.29 8.72
N HIS A 405 4.95 4.91 9.25
CA HIS A 405 6.18 4.75 8.46
C HIS A 405 6.06 3.60 7.44
N GLY A 406 5.45 2.48 7.83
CA GLY A 406 5.15 1.37 6.92
C GLY A 406 4.24 1.82 5.77
N ARG A 407 3.17 2.56 6.08
CA ARG A 407 2.29 3.11 5.05
C ARG A 407 3.02 4.06 4.11
N LEU A 408 3.83 4.99 4.63
CA LEU A 408 4.63 5.89 3.80
C LEU A 408 5.54 5.12 2.84
N ALA A 409 6.24 4.10 3.34
CA ALA A 409 7.10 3.28 2.50
C ALA A 409 6.32 2.48 1.45
N LYS A 410 5.12 1.99 1.82
CA LYS A 410 4.21 1.28 0.91
C LYS A 410 3.75 2.18 -0.23
N ARG A 411 3.28 3.39 0.09
CA ARG A 411 2.87 4.43 -0.88
C ARG A 411 3.97 4.70 -1.90
N ALA A 412 5.21 4.83 -1.43
CA ALA A 412 6.37 5.08 -2.27
C ALA A 412 6.65 3.94 -3.28
N LEU A 413 6.46 2.68 -2.89
CA LEU A 413 6.81 1.52 -3.70
C LEU A 413 5.70 1.07 -4.66
N VAL A 414 4.43 1.23 -4.27
CA VAL A 414 3.25 0.78 -5.03
C VAL A 414 3.27 1.25 -6.48
N ALA A 415 3.65 2.51 -6.72
CA ALA A 415 3.67 3.10 -8.06
C ALA A 415 4.60 2.37 -9.05
N CYS A 416 5.58 1.62 -8.54
CA CYS A 416 6.57 0.89 -9.34
C CYS A 416 6.41 -0.62 -9.28
N LEU A 417 5.38 -1.14 -8.60
CA LEU A 417 5.07 -2.57 -8.63
C LEU A 417 4.56 -3.00 -10.02
N PRO A 418 4.84 -4.25 -10.42
CA PRO A 418 4.20 -4.85 -11.59
C PRO A 418 2.68 -4.98 -11.38
N THR A 419 1.94 -5.26 -12.45
CA THR A 419 0.51 -5.61 -12.36
C THR A 419 0.33 -7.03 -11.81
N LYS A 420 -0.91 -7.45 -11.55
CA LYS A 420 -1.18 -8.83 -11.10
C LYS A 420 -0.95 -9.82 -12.25
N GLU A 421 -1.23 -9.38 -13.46
CA GLU A 421 -1.07 -10.13 -14.70
C GLU A 421 0.41 -10.39 -14.99
N ASP A 422 1.27 -9.38 -14.82
CA ASP A 422 2.71 -9.50 -15.07
C ASP A 422 3.45 -10.27 -13.97
N PHE A 423 2.94 -10.18 -12.73
CA PHE A 423 3.54 -10.85 -11.58
C PHE A 423 2.46 -11.31 -10.59
N PRO A 424 1.93 -12.55 -10.76
CA PRO A 424 0.73 -13.05 -10.07
C PRO A 424 1.02 -13.54 -8.65
N TYR A 425 1.84 -12.79 -7.91
CA TYR A 425 2.21 -13.07 -6.53
C TYR A 425 1.57 -12.06 -5.58
N THR A 426 1.24 -12.56 -4.39
CA THR A 426 1.13 -11.73 -3.21
C THR A 426 2.52 -11.42 -2.68
N ILE A 427 2.76 -10.19 -2.26
CA ILE A 427 4.07 -9.70 -1.86
C ILE A 427 3.97 -9.14 -0.44
N ARG A 428 4.81 -9.66 0.46
CA ARG A 428 5.01 -9.11 1.80
C ARG A 428 6.42 -8.61 1.95
N VAL A 429 6.58 -7.34 2.27
CA VAL A 429 7.85 -6.73 2.64
C VAL A 429 7.85 -6.45 4.14
N VAL A 430 8.92 -6.85 4.83
CA VAL A 430 9.15 -6.50 6.23
C VAL A 430 10.46 -5.74 6.33
N SER A 431 10.39 -4.52 6.87
CA SER A 431 11.56 -3.70 7.16
C SER A 431 11.83 -3.70 8.65
N GLU A 432 12.91 -4.36 9.05
CA GLU A 432 13.44 -4.34 10.41
C GLU A 432 14.50 -3.24 10.52
N ILE A 433 14.22 -2.20 11.30
CA ILE A 433 15.19 -1.13 11.54
C ILE A 433 16.19 -1.60 12.59
N THR A 434 17.46 -1.70 12.19
CA THR A 434 18.54 -2.17 13.05
C THR A 434 19.34 -1.03 13.66
N GLU A 435 19.38 0.13 12.99
CA GLU A 435 19.98 1.37 13.48
C GLU A 435 19.13 2.57 13.02
N SER A 436 18.96 3.59 13.86
CA SER A 436 18.23 4.80 13.49
C SER A 436 18.87 6.07 14.02
N ASN A 437 19.35 6.88 13.09
CA ASN A 437 19.80 8.24 13.33
C ASN A 437 19.35 9.19 12.20
N GLY A 438 18.16 8.97 11.65
CA GLY A 438 17.60 9.83 10.61
C GLY A 438 16.83 9.05 9.56
N SER A 439 15.51 9.24 9.53
CA SER A 439 14.57 8.69 8.55
C SER A 439 14.79 7.24 8.13
N SER A 440 14.60 6.35 9.09
CA SER A 440 14.51 4.92 8.84
C SER A 440 13.38 4.54 7.88
N SER A 441 12.32 5.34 7.75
CA SER A 441 11.26 5.12 6.75
C SER A 441 11.77 5.23 5.31
N MET A 442 12.68 6.16 5.02
CA MET A 442 13.29 6.29 3.70
C MET A 442 14.33 5.19 3.44
N ALA A 443 15.01 4.71 4.49
CA ALA A 443 15.83 3.50 4.39
C ALA A 443 14.97 2.26 4.07
N SER A 444 13.76 2.14 4.63
CA SER A 444 12.80 1.09 4.29
C SER A 444 12.32 1.14 2.84
N VAL A 445 12.15 2.32 2.26
CA VAL A 445 11.84 2.46 0.81
C VAL A 445 12.99 1.92 -0.03
N CYS A 446 14.22 2.39 0.25
CA CYS A 446 15.40 1.98 -0.53
C CYS A 446 15.66 0.47 -0.38
N GLY A 447 15.69 -0.04 0.85
CA GLY A 447 15.87 -1.46 1.14
C GLY A 447 14.70 -2.32 0.64
N GLY A 448 13.46 -1.82 0.69
CA GLY A 448 12.28 -2.50 0.16
C GLY A 448 12.34 -2.66 -1.35
N CYS A 449 12.71 -1.62 -2.09
CA CYS A 449 12.95 -1.70 -3.53
C CYS A 449 14.00 -2.78 -3.85
N LEU A 450 15.14 -2.75 -3.16
CA LEU A 450 16.24 -3.70 -3.38
C LEU A 450 15.85 -5.13 -3.01
N ALA A 451 15.11 -5.34 -1.91
CA ALA A 451 14.66 -6.66 -1.49
C ALA A 451 13.62 -7.25 -2.45
N LEU A 452 12.73 -6.41 -3.02
CA LEU A 452 11.78 -6.82 -4.07
C LEU A 452 12.53 -7.26 -5.33
N MET A 453 13.49 -6.46 -5.79
CA MET A 453 14.32 -6.78 -6.95
C MET A 453 15.19 -8.03 -6.71
N ASP A 454 15.71 -8.20 -5.49
CA ASP A 454 16.45 -9.40 -5.07
C ASP A 454 15.57 -10.66 -5.02
N ALA A 455 14.26 -10.50 -4.81
CA ALA A 455 13.26 -11.58 -4.84
C ALA A 455 12.78 -11.93 -6.26
N GLY A 456 13.27 -11.23 -7.28
CA GLY A 456 12.84 -11.40 -8.67
C GLY A 456 11.53 -10.70 -9.01
N VAL A 457 11.09 -9.74 -8.19
CA VAL A 457 9.94 -8.89 -8.54
C VAL A 457 10.36 -7.91 -9.64
N PRO A 458 9.68 -7.89 -10.81
CA PRO A 458 10.01 -7.00 -11.91
C PRO A 458 9.53 -5.57 -11.63
N MET A 459 10.25 -4.88 -10.75
CA MET A 459 10.00 -3.46 -10.44
C MET A 459 10.16 -2.61 -11.71
N LYS A 460 9.23 -1.68 -11.97
CA LYS A 460 9.28 -0.79 -13.15
C LYS A 460 10.50 0.13 -13.16
N ALA A 461 10.99 0.49 -11.98
CA ALA A 461 12.18 1.31 -11.75
C ALA A 461 12.63 1.18 -10.29
N HIS A 462 13.88 1.54 -10.00
CA HIS A 462 14.33 1.77 -8.63
C HIS A 462 13.59 2.95 -8.00
N VAL A 463 13.21 2.78 -6.74
CA VAL A 463 12.61 3.83 -5.91
C VAL A 463 13.53 4.11 -4.74
N ALA A 464 13.97 5.36 -4.60
CA ALA A 464 14.75 5.82 -3.45
C ALA A 464 13.99 6.88 -2.66
N GLY A 465 14.32 6.97 -1.37
CA GLY A 465 13.76 7.95 -0.45
C GLY A 465 14.84 8.80 0.22
N ILE A 466 14.53 10.06 0.46
CA ILE A 466 15.37 10.99 1.22
C ILE A 466 14.52 11.75 2.23
N ALA A 467 15.10 12.00 3.41
CA ALA A 467 14.54 12.93 4.38
C ALA A 467 15.32 14.23 4.37
N MET A 468 14.56 15.30 4.49
CA MET A 468 15.00 16.65 4.35
C MET A 468 14.47 17.45 5.54
N GLY A 469 15.20 18.47 5.94
CA GLY A 469 14.77 19.37 6.99
C GLY A 469 14.97 20.81 6.58
N LEU A 470 14.40 21.71 7.35
CA LEU A 470 14.58 23.14 7.17
C LEU A 470 14.64 23.84 8.52
N ILE A 471 15.61 24.74 8.64
CA ILE A 471 15.74 25.67 9.77
C ILE A 471 15.54 27.08 9.22
N LYS A 472 14.74 27.88 9.92
CA LYS A 472 14.40 29.25 9.57
C LYS A 472 14.42 30.16 10.79
N ASP A 473 15.03 31.32 10.63
CA ASP A 473 15.06 32.39 11.62
C ASP A 473 14.93 33.74 10.91
N GLY A 474 13.81 34.44 11.14
CA GLY A 474 13.45 35.63 10.37
C GLY A 474 13.45 35.34 8.87
N ASN A 475 14.32 36.04 8.13
CA ASN A 475 14.48 35.87 6.68
C ASN A 475 15.59 34.87 6.29
N ARG A 476 16.37 34.37 7.24
CA ARG A 476 17.43 33.38 6.98
C ARG A 476 16.84 31.98 7.05
N PHE A 477 17.23 31.11 6.13
CA PHE A 477 16.86 29.70 6.18
C PHE A 477 17.97 28.82 5.61
N ALA A 478 17.97 27.55 6.03
CA ALA A 478 18.85 26.51 5.51
C ALA A 478 18.04 25.23 5.26
N VAL A 479 18.18 24.65 4.06
CA VAL A 479 17.60 23.35 3.70
C VAL A 479 18.65 22.27 3.96
N LEU A 480 18.31 21.27 4.77
CA LEU A 480 19.18 20.17 5.16
C LEU A 480 18.83 18.90 4.39
N THR A 481 19.83 18.31 3.73
CA THR A 481 19.75 17.00 3.08
C THR A 481 20.14 15.89 4.05
N ASP A 482 19.37 14.79 4.04
CA ASP A 482 19.64 13.58 4.82
C ASP A 482 19.80 13.91 6.31
N ILE A 483 18.71 14.41 6.89
CA ILE A 483 18.68 14.90 8.28
C ILE A 483 18.96 13.79 9.30
N LEU A 484 19.64 14.18 10.37
CA LEU A 484 19.85 13.39 11.57
C LEU A 484 18.61 13.41 12.47
N GLY A 485 18.56 12.51 13.46
CA GLY A 485 17.48 12.54 14.47
C GLY A 485 17.44 13.85 15.26
N ASP A 486 18.61 14.39 15.60
CA ASP A 486 18.72 15.68 16.30
C ASP A 486 18.17 16.83 15.45
N GLU A 487 18.50 16.85 14.15
CA GLU A 487 18.08 17.90 13.22
C GLU A 487 16.57 17.84 12.91
N ASP A 488 15.95 16.66 12.96
CA ASP A 488 14.50 16.47 12.85
C ASP A 488 13.76 17.09 14.04
N HIS A 489 14.26 16.87 15.25
CA HIS A 489 13.67 17.45 16.46
C HIS A 489 13.80 18.98 16.48
N LEU A 490 14.94 19.50 16.04
CA LEU A 490 15.29 20.92 16.09
C LEU A 490 14.86 21.73 14.85
N GLY A 491 14.50 21.04 13.76
CA GLY A 491 14.05 21.65 12.51
C GLY A 491 12.63 22.20 12.60
N ASP A 492 12.37 23.23 11.80
CA ASP A 492 11.07 23.90 11.70
C ASP A 492 10.12 23.21 10.72
N MET A 493 10.69 22.39 9.84
CA MET A 493 9.97 21.57 8.89
C MET A 493 10.80 20.32 8.61
N ASP A 494 10.15 19.17 8.60
CA ASP A 494 10.69 17.91 8.10
C ASP A 494 9.85 17.42 6.94
N PHE A 495 10.51 16.92 5.90
CA PHE A 495 9.80 16.33 4.78
C PHE A 495 10.56 15.17 4.18
N LYS A 496 9.80 14.25 3.59
CA LYS A 496 10.28 12.97 3.08
C LYS A 496 9.81 12.87 1.64
N VAL A 497 10.77 12.67 0.74
CA VAL A 497 10.52 12.57 -0.70
C VAL A 497 11.00 11.22 -1.17
N ALA A 498 10.11 10.44 -1.76
CA ALA A 498 10.44 9.18 -2.42
C ALA A 498 10.03 9.21 -3.88
N GLY A 499 10.78 8.50 -4.71
CA GLY A 499 10.52 8.45 -6.14
C GLY A 499 11.60 7.77 -6.96
N THR A 500 11.39 7.81 -8.26
CA THR A 500 12.29 7.27 -9.28
C THR A 500 13.08 8.41 -9.93
N THR A 501 13.84 8.08 -10.98
CA THR A 501 14.44 9.06 -11.90
C THR A 501 13.40 9.90 -12.65
N ASN A 502 12.18 9.37 -12.83
CA ASN A 502 11.13 10.01 -13.64
C ASN A 502 10.28 10.99 -12.82
N GLY A 503 10.11 10.74 -11.52
CA GLY A 503 9.33 11.61 -10.65
C GLY A 503 9.13 11.07 -9.25
N ILE A 504 8.32 11.79 -8.48
CA ILE A 504 7.94 11.49 -7.11
C ILE A 504 6.85 10.41 -7.09
N THR A 505 7.02 9.44 -6.20
CA THR A 505 6.00 8.42 -5.90
C THR A 505 5.34 8.65 -4.55
N ALA A 506 6.01 9.31 -3.61
CA ALA A 506 5.40 9.75 -2.36
C ALA A 506 6.08 11.02 -1.82
N LEU A 507 5.28 11.92 -1.26
CA LEU A 507 5.74 13.13 -0.57
C LEU A 507 4.99 13.26 0.75
N GLN A 508 5.74 13.39 1.85
CA GLN A 508 5.22 13.66 3.19
C GLN A 508 5.91 14.90 3.74
N MET A 509 5.16 15.85 4.29
CA MET A 509 5.70 17.08 4.87
C MET A 509 5.02 17.33 6.22
N ASP A 510 5.81 17.74 7.21
CA ASP A 510 5.36 18.21 8.51
C ASP A 510 6.04 19.56 8.78
N ILE A 511 5.25 20.60 8.98
CA ILE A 511 5.71 21.98 9.16
C ILE A 511 5.27 22.43 10.54
N LYS A 512 6.23 22.80 11.38
CA LYS A 512 6.02 23.20 12.78
C LYS A 512 5.82 24.70 12.96
N ILE A 513 6.23 25.50 11.99
CA ILE A 513 6.16 26.97 12.04
C ILE A 513 5.33 27.54 10.89
N GLN A 514 4.86 28.77 11.05
CA GLN A 514 4.28 29.53 9.94
C GLN A 514 5.37 30.19 9.08
N GLY A 515 5.01 30.55 7.85
CA GLY A 515 5.89 31.36 6.97
C GLY A 515 6.87 30.56 6.10
N ILE A 516 6.60 29.27 5.85
CA ILE A 516 7.27 28.52 4.78
C ILE A 516 6.54 28.81 3.46
N THR A 517 7.19 29.55 2.58
CA THR A 517 6.59 29.99 1.30
C THR A 517 6.73 28.92 0.22
N LYS A 518 5.97 29.07 -0.88
CA LYS A 518 6.07 28.22 -2.06
C LYS A 518 7.49 28.17 -2.62
N GLU A 519 8.18 29.31 -2.64
CA GLU A 519 9.54 29.43 -3.15
C GLU A 519 10.53 28.63 -2.30
N ILE A 520 10.36 28.67 -0.97
CA ILE A 520 11.16 27.87 -0.04
C ILE A 520 10.93 26.38 -0.30
N MET A 521 9.68 25.95 -0.46
CA MET A 521 9.35 24.55 -0.78
C MET A 521 9.93 24.11 -2.12
N GLN A 522 9.93 24.98 -3.13
CA GLN A 522 10.52 24.69 -4.44
C GLN A 522 12.03 24.46 -4.34
N VAL A 523 12.76 25.31 -3.61
CA VAL A 523 14.20 25.12 -3.34
C VAL A 523 14.43 23.80 -2.61
N ALA A 524 13.60 23.50 -1.61
CA ALA A 524 13.73 22.30 -0.80
C ALA A 524 13.51 21.02 -1.62
N LEU A 525 12.49 20.99 -2.48
CA LEU A 525 12.20 19.87 -3.40
C LEU A 525 13.29 19.70 -4.46
N ALA A 526 13.86 20.78 -4.99
CA ALA A 526 14.96 20.70 -5.94
C ALA A 526 16.20 20.06 -5.31
N GLN A 527 16.57 20.47 -4.09
CA GLN A 527 17.67 19.85 -3.35
C GLN A 527 17.36 18.38 -2.99
N ALA A 528 16.12 18.05 -2.66
CA ALA A 528 15.69 16.68 -2.41
C ALA A 528 15.82 15.79 -3.66
N LYS A 529 15.51 16.32 -4.84
CA LYS A 529 15.66 15.62 -6.12
C LYS A 529 17.13 15.24 -6.37
N GLU A 530 18.05 16.18 -6.18
CA GLU A 530 19.49 15.91 -6.33
C GLU A 530 19.96 14.78 -5.39
N ALA A 531 19.55 14.83 -4.13
CA ALA A 531 19.87 13.80 -3.14
C ALA A 531 19.25 12.44 -3.50
N ARG A 532 17.99 12.42 -3.96
CA ARG A 532 17.31 11.22 -4.45
C ARG A 532 18.07 10.59 -5.63
N MET A 533 18.49 11.39 -6.61
CA MET A 533 19.28 10.91 -7.76
C MET A 533 20.62 10.31 -7.31
N HIS A 534 21.29 10.94 -6.34
CA HIS A 534 22.53 10.40 -5.78
C HIS A 534 22.32 9.00 -5.16
N ILE A 535 21.26 8.82 -4.37
CA ILE A 535 20.93 7.54 -3.73
C ILE A 535 20.55 6.50 -4.78
N LEU A 536 19.73 6.87 -5.78
CA LEU A 536 19.36 5.98 -6.88
C LEU A 536 20.61 5.46 -7.61
N GLY A 537 21.58 6.34 -7.90
CA GLY A 537 22.83 5.93 -8.54
C GLY A 537 23.62 4.90 -7.70
N LYS A 538 23.64 5.05 -6.37
CA LYS A 538 24.25 4.06 -5.46
C LYS A 538 23.49 2.73 -5.47
N MET A 539 22.15 2.78 -5.49
CA MET A 539 21.31 1.58 -5.54
C MET A 539 21.47 0.83 -6.87
N GLN A 540 21.48 1.53 -8.00
CA GLN A 540 21.70 0.96 -9.33
C GLN A 540 23.09 0.34 -9.46
N ALA A 541 24.12 0.96 -8.87
CA ALA A 541 25.46 0.39 -8.84
C ALA A 541 25.54 -0.92 -8.02
N ALA A 542 24.72 -1.05 -6.97
CA ALA A 542 24.65 -2.27 -6.16
C ALA A 542 23.81 -3.38 -6.83
N MET A 543 22.70 -3.00 -7.47
CA MET A 543 21.79 -3.91 -8.16
C MET A 543 21.19 -3.19 -9.37
N GLY A 544 21.74 -3.45 -10.56
CA GLY A 544 21.34 -2.76 -11.79
C GLY A 544 19.95 -3.15 -12.27
N GLU A 545 19.60 -4.43 -12.23
CA GLU A 545 18.29 -4.96 -12.63
C GLU A 545 17.77 -5.95 -11.58
N ALA A 546 16.47 -6.23 -11.60
CA ALA A 546 15.88 -7.27 -10.78
C ALA A 546 16.42 -8.64 -11.21
N LYS A 547 16.49 -9.60 -10.28
CA LYS A 547 16.83 -10.98 -10.65
C LYS A 547 15.79 -11.53 -11.62
N THR A 548 16.24 -12.25 -12.64
CA THR A 548 15.37 -12.87 -13.64
C THR A 548 14.61 -14.08 -13.09
N GLU A 549 15.20 -14.76 -12.11
CA GLU A 549 14.61 -15.92 -11.47
C GLU A 549 14.23 -15.60 -10.02
N ILE A 550 13.06 -16.08 -9.62
CA ILE A 550 12.63 -16.06 -8.22
C ILE A 550 13.39 -17.13 -7.42
N SER A 551 13.47 -16.95 -6.10
CA SER A 551 14.11 -17.91 -5.20
C SER A 551 13.56 -19.33 -5.34
N ASP A 552 14.43 -20.35 -5.25
CA ASP A 552 14.01 -21.76 -5.18
C ASP A 552 13.14 -22.09 -3.96
N PHE A 553 13.16 -21.23 -2.94
CA PHE A 553 12.31 -21.36 -1.76
C PHE A 553 10.96 -20.65 -1.92
N ALA A 554 10.80 -19.81 -2.95
CA ALA A 554 9.53 -19.20 -3.28
C ALA A 554 8.60 -20.21 -3.96
N PRO A 555 7.28 -20.12 -3.74
CA PRO A 555 6.34 -20.93 -4.49
C PRO A 555 6.44 -20.59 -5.98
N ARG A 556 6.67 -21.58 -6.83
CA ARG A 556 6.54 -21.42 -8.28
C ARG A 556 5.06 -21.58 -8.64
N LEU A 557 4.53 -20.63 -9.40
CA LEU A 557 3.15 -20.65 -9.88
C LEU A 557 3.11 -21.29 -11.26
N TYR A 558 2.35 -22.36 -11.38
CA TYR A 558 2.12 -23.03 -12.64
C TYR A 558 0.66 -22.89 -13.03
N THR A 559 0.41 -22.27 -14.18
CA THR A 559 -0.94 -22.05 -14.68
C THR A 559 -1.30 -23.06 -15.75
N MET A 560 -2.55 -23.53 -15.74
CA MET A 560 -3.15 -24.29 -16.84
C MET A 560 -4.60 -23.85 -17.03
N LYS A 561 -5.13 -23.94 -18.25
CA LYS A 561 -6.51 -23.58 -18.55
C LYS A 561 -7.32 -24.83 -18.84
N ILE A 562 -8.51 -24.92 -18.26
CA ILE A 562 -9.48 -25.98 -18.47
C ILE A 562 -10.79 -25.39 -19.00
N ASN A 563 -11.67 -26.25 -19.53
CA ASN A 563 -13.03 -25.85 -19.86
C ASN A 563 -13.77 -25.43 -18.57
N PRO A 564 -14.38 -24.23 -18.50
CA PRO A 564 -15.13 -23.76 -17.32
C PRO A 564 -16.21 -24.75 -16.83
N GLU A 565 -16.82 -25.52 -17.72
CA GLU A 565 -17.80 -26.54 -17.36
C GLU A 565 -17.19 -27.67 -16.49
N LYS A 566 -15.88 -27.87 -16.58
CA LYS A 566 -15.10 -28.89 -15.85
C LYS A 566 -14.57 -28.45 -14.50
N ILE A 567 -14.77 -27.19 -14.12
CA ILE A 567 -14.42 -26.70 -12.78
C ILE A 567 -15.07 -27.56 -11.69
N ARG A 568 -16.33 -27.97 -11.90
CA ARG A 568 -17.07 -28.82 -10.95
C ARG A 568 -16.43 -30.19 -10.75
N ASP A 569 -15.85 -30.76 -11.80
CA ASP A 569 -15.22 -32.09 -11.76
C ASP A 569 -13.90 -32.03 -10.97
N VAL A 570 -13.11 -30.96 -11.14
CA VAL A 570 -11.85 -30.75 -10.42
C VAL A 570 -12.07 -30.41 -8.93
N ILE A 571 -13.07 -29.57 -8.62
CA ILE A 571 -13.45 -29.28 -7.23
C ILE A 571 -14.03 -30.54 -6.56
N GLY A 572 -14.88 -31.27 -7.27
CA GLY A 572 -15.60 -32.43 -6.75
C GLY A 572 -16.71 -32.05 -5.77
N LYS A 573 -17.51 -33.04 -5.36
CA LYS A 573 -18.64 -32.82 -4.44
C LYS A 573 -18.13 -32.28 -3.09
N GLY A 574 -18.50 -31.04 -2.76
CA GLY A 574 -18.10 -30.37 -1.52
C GLY A 574 -16.61 -30.05 -1.40
N GLY A 575 -15.88 -30.02 -2.53
CA GLY A 575 -14.43 -29.78 -2.53
C GLY A 575 -13.56 -31.00 -2.21
N ALA A 576 -14.13 -32.21 -2.21
CA ALA A 576 -13.40 -33.42 -1.84
C ALA A 576 -12.22 -33.73 -2.78
N THR A 577 -12.43 -33.61 -4.09
CA THR A 577 -11.40 -33.93 -5.10
C THR A 577 -10.23 -32.94 -5.03
N ILE A 578 -10.51 -31.64 -4.97
CA ILE A 578 -9.44 -30.63 -4.86
C ILE A 578 -8.68 -30.76 -3.54
N ARG A 579 -9.37 -31.07 -2.42
CA ARG A 579 -8.70 -31.31 -1.14
C ARG A 579 -7.75 -32.50 -1.21
N ALA A 580 -8.22 -33.63 -1.75
CA ALA A 580 -7.38 -34.82 -1.94
C ALA A 580 -6.18 -34.52 -2.84
N LEU A 581 -6.38 -33.82 -3.96
CA LEU A 581 -5.30 -33.38 -4.84
C LEU A 581 -4.28 -32.52 -4.10
N THR A 582 -4.72 -31.50 -3.36
CA THR A 582 -3.80 -30.63 -2.60
C THR A 582 -3.06 -31.38 -1.49
N GLU A 583 -3.72 -32.31 -0.79
CA GLU A 583 -3.14 -33.07 0.31
C GLU A 583 -2.12 -34.11 -0.19
N GLU A 584 -2.46 -34.87 -1.23
CA GLU A 584 -1.61 -35.93 -1.78
C GLU A 584 -0.40 -35.37 -2.55
N THR A 585 -0.58 -34.27 -3.28
CA THR A 585 0.53 -33.64 -4.01
C THR A 585 1.31 -32.65 -3.15
N GLY A 586 0.75 -32.22 -2.00
CA GLY A 586 1.32 -31.16 -1.18
C GLY A 586 1.40 -29.81 -1.91
N THR A 587 0.56 -29.59 -2.93
CA THR A 587 0.48 -28.34 -3.70
C THR A 587 -0.71 -27.52 -3.26
N GLN A 588 -0.67 -26.23 -3.55
CA GLN A 588 -1.81 -25.35 -3.37
C GLN A 588 -2.43 -25.05 -4.73
N ILE A 589 -3.70 -25.42 -4.88
CA ILE A 589 -4.44 -25.29 -6.14
C ILE A 589 -5.53 -24.24 -5.94
N ASP A 590 -5.56 -23.27 -6.83
CA ASP A 590 -6.60 -22.25 -6.94
C ASP A 590 -7.24 -22.31 -8.33
N ILE A 591 -8.56 -22.14 -8.40
CA ILE A 591 -9.33 -22.29 -9.64
C ILE A 591 -10.16 -21.02 -9.84
N GLY A 592 -9.84 -20.27 -10.89
CA GLY A 592 -10.60 -19.12 -11.35
C GLY A 592 -11.90 -19.52 -12.06
N GLU A 593 -12.87 -18.61 -12.05
CA GLU A 593 -14.19 -18.82 -12.67
C GLU A 593 -14.11 -19.00 -14.20
N ASP A 594 -13.05 -18.48 -14.84
CA ASP A 594 -12.78 -18.60 -16.27
C ASP A 594 -12.12 -19.94 -16.68
N GLY A 595 -11.94 -20.85 -15.71
CA GLY A 595 -11.27 -22.13 -15.91
C GLY A 595 -9.75 -22.07 -15.82
N THR A 596 -9.16 -20.93 -15.43
CA THR A 596 -7.73 -20.84 -15.13
C THR A 596 -7.42 -21.50 -13.79
N ILE A 597 -6.52 -22.48 -13.79
CA ILE A 597 -6.05 -23.16 -12.59
C ILE A 597 -4.60 -22.75 -12.31
N THR A 598 -4.36 -22.26 -11.09
CA THR A 598 -3.04 -21.88 -10.60
C THR A 598 -2.59 -22.88 -9.55
N ILE A 599 -1.48 -23.57 -9.81
CA ILE A 599 -0.86 -24.56 -8.93
C ILE A 599 0.42 -23.96 -8.36
N ALA A 600 0.46 -23.73 -7.06
CA ALA A 600 1.63 -23.24 -6.35
C ALA A 600 2.37 -24.38 -5.65
N SER A 601 3.68 -24.49 -5.88
CA SER A 601 4.57 -25.46 -5.24
C SER A 601 6.01 -24.96 -5.20
N THR A 602 6.75 -25.30 -4.16
CA THR A 602 8.22 -25.12 -4.11
C THR A 602 8.97 -26.27 -4.80
N ASP A 603 8.28 -27.37 -5.11
CA ASP A 603 8.82 -28.54 -5.82
C ASP A 603 8.10 -28.70 -7.16
N GLY A 604 8.85 -28.56 -8.25
CA GLY A 604 8.33 -28.68 -9.61
C GLY A 604 7.76 -30.06 -9.94
N ALA A 605 8.32 -31.14 -9.38
CA ALA A 605 7.82 -32.49 -9.64
C ALA A 605 6.41 -32.69 -9.05
N ARG A 606 6.15 -32.11 -7.88
CA ARG A 606 4.81 -32.11 -7.25
C ARG A 606 3.80 -31.30 -8.04
N ALA A 607 4.21 -30.16 -8.59
CA ALA A 607 3.35 -29.34 -9.43
C ALA A 607 2.99 -30.04 -10.75
N GLU A 608 3.95 -30.70 -11.40
CA GLU A 608 3.68 -31.48 -12.62
C GLU A 608 2.77 -32.68 -12.34
N GLU A 609 2.93 -33.36 -11.21
CA GLU A 609 1.99 -34.41 -10.81
C GLU A 609 0.56 -33.88 -10.57
N ALA A 610 0.43 -32.71 -9.93
CA ALA A 610 -0.87 -32.05 -9.77
C ALA A 610 -1.49 -31.68 -11.14
N LYS A 611 -0.70 -31.10 -12.06
CA LYS A 611 -1.15 -30.82 -13.44
C LYS A 611 -1.60 -32.08 -14.15
N ARG A 612 -0.83 -33.17 -14.07
CA ARG A 612 -1.14 -34.44 -14.73
C ARG A 612 -2.50 -34.97 -14.27
N ARG A 613 -2.75 -34.98 -12.95
CA ARG A 613 -4.03 -35.45 -12.39
C ARG A 613 -5.20 -34.55 -12.76
N ILE A 614 -5.00 -33.22 -12.76
CA ILE A 614 -6.04 -32.28 -13.21
C ILE A 614 -6.33 -32.50 -14.70
N ALA A 615 -5.30 -32.70 -15.52
CA ALA A 615 -5.46 -33.00 -16.94
C ALA A 615 -6.22 -34.33 -17.15
N GLU A 616 -6.00 -35.35 -16.31
CA GLU A 616 -6.76 -36.60 -16.36
C GLU A 616 -8.23 -36.43 -16.00
N ILE A 617 -8.54 -35.62 -14.99
CA ILE A 617 -9.92 -35.31 -14.59
C ILE A 617 -10.64 -34.52 -15.69
N THR A 618 -9.93 -33.58 -16.31
CA THR A 618 -10.48 -32.68 -17.33
C THR A 618 -10.36 -33.22 -18.74
N ALA A 619 -9.69 -34.36 -18.93
CA ALA A 619 -9.49 -34.97 -20.23
C ALA A 619 -10.84 -35.23 -20.92
N GLU A 620 -10.99 -34.70 -22.13
CA GLU A 620 -12.14 -34.97 -22.97
C GLU A 620 -11.90 -36.20 -23.86
N VAL A 621 -13.01 -36.88 -24.16
CA VAL A 621 -12.98 -38.03 -25.06
C VAL A 621 -13.11 -37.47 -26.47
N GLU A 622 -11.99 -37.42 -27.20
CA GLU A 622 -11.92 -36.87 -28.56
C GLU A 622 -12.50 -37.87 -29.57
N VAL A 623 -13.44 -37.40 -30.39
CA VAL A 623 -14.02 -38.19 -31.48
C VAL A 623 -12.92 -38.54 -32.48
N GLY A 624 -12.77 -39.83 -32.79
CA GLY A 624 -11.75 -40.36 -33.69
C GLY A 624 -10.46 -40.82 -33.02
N LYS A 625 -10.26 -40.57 -31.72
CA LYS A 625 -9.08 -41.04 -30.98
C LYS A 625 -9.25 -42.46 -30.46
N VAL A 626 -8.13 -43.17 -30.29
CA VAL A 626 -8.09 -44.54 -29.78
C VAL A 626 -7.75 -44.49 -28.30
N TYR A 627 -8.58 -45.14 -27.49
CA TYR A 627 -8.41 -45.29 -26.05
C TYR A 627 -8.28 -46.77 -25.71
N GLU A 628 -7.54 -47.06 -24.65
CA GLU A 628 -7.34 -48.41 -24.13
C GLU A 628 -7.87 -48.44 -22.70
N GLY A 629 -8.79 -49.34 -22.40
CA GLY A 629 -9.41 -49.38 -21.09
C GLY A 629 -10.18 -50.67 -20.80
N PRO A 630 -10.47 -50.95 -19.53
CA PRO A 630 -11.14 -52.18 -19.11
C PRO A 630 -12.63 -52.14 -19.45
N VAL A 631 -13.18 -53.30 -19.83
CA VAL A 631 -14.62 -53.53 -19.90
C VAL A 631 -15.19 -53.50 -18.48
N THR A 632 -16.01 -52.50 -18.16
CA THR A 632 -16.62 -52.35 -16.83
C THR A 632 -17.84 -53.22 -16.66
N LYS A 633 -18.62 -53.42 -17.72
CA LYS A 633 -19.85 -54.23 -17.69
C LYS A 633 -20.23 -54.73 -19.07
N ILE A 634 -20.69 -55.97 -19.14
CA ILE A 634 -21.24 -56.55 -20.38
C ILE A 634 -22.77 -56.48 -20.35
N LEU A 635 -23.37 -56.10 -21.48
CA LEU A 635 -24.81 -56.05 -21.73
C LEU A 635 -25.15 -56.90 -22.96
N ASP A 636 -26.41 -57.31 -23.10
CA ASP A 636 -26.84 -58.17 -24.22
C ASP A 636 -26.60 -57.54 -25.61
N PHE A 637 -26.53 -56.21 -25.69
CA PHE A 637 -26.36 -55.44 -26.93
C PHE A 637 -25.01 -54.73 -27.06
N GLY A 638 -24.09 -54.89 -26.09
CA GLY A 638 -22.77 -54.26 -26.14
C GLY A 638 -21.99 -54.35 -24.82
N ALA A 639 -20.84 -53.69 -24.76
CA ALA A 639 -20.01 -53.61 -23.57
C ALA A 639 -19.75 -52.15 -23.19
N LEU A 640 -19.76 -51.85 -21.89
CA LEU A 640 -19.29 -50.57 -21.37
C LEU A 640 -17.78 -50.66 -21.15
N VAL A 641 -17.04 -49.73 -21.72
CA VAL A 641 -15.58 -49.64 -21.60
C VAL A 641 -15.24 -48.34 -20.93
N ASN A 642 -14.45 -48.39 -19.86
CA ASN A 642 -13.96 -47.18 -19.19
C ASN A 642 -12.85 -46.56 -20.04
N LEU A 643 -13.06 -45.33 -20.52
CA LEU A 643 -12.10 -44.64 -21.40
C LEU A 643 -11.16 -43.74 -20.60
N LEU A 644 -11.72 -43.07 -19.59
CA LEU A 644 -11.05 -42.14 -18.68
C LEU A 644 -11.76 -42.25 -17.31
N PRO A 645 -11.12 -41.83 -16.20
CA PRO A 645 -11.73 -41.83 -14.88
C PRO A 645 -13.12 -41.15 -14.90
N GLY A 646 -14.17 -41.91 -14.59
CA GLY A 646 -15.56 -41.42 -14.59
C GLY A 646 -16.25 -41.28 -15.96
N LYS A 647 -15.61 -41.69 -17.07
CA LYS A 647 -16.20 -41.67 -18.42
C LYS A 647 -16.21 -43.05 -19.06
N ASP A 648 -17.41 -43.60 -19.21
CA ASP A 648 -17.64 -44.87 -19.90
C ASP A 648 -18.19 -44.63 -21.31
N GLY A 649 -17.70 -45.41 -22.27
CA GLY A 649 -18.26 -45.47 -23.62
C GLY A 649 -18.93 -46.81 -23.90
N LEU A 650 -19.95 -46.79 -24.75
CA LEU A 650 -20.68 -47.99 -25.17
C LEU A 650 -20.08 -48.54 -26.47
N LEU A 651 -19.50 -49.74 -26.38
CA LEU A 651 -19.11 -50.56 -27.52
C LEU A 651 -20.30 -51.45 -27.92
N HIS A 652 -21.02 -51.04 -28.97
CA HIS A 652 -22.17 -51.81 -29.47
C HIS A 652 -21.71 -53.13 -30.13
N ILE A 653 -22.52 -54.18 -30.03
CA ILE A 653 -22.20 -55.53 -30.56
C ILE A 653 -21.78 -55.54 -32.04
N SER A 654 -22.35 -54.64 -32.85
CA SER A 654 -22.03 -54.49 -34.28
C SER A 654 -20.68 -53.81 -34.58
N GLN A 655 -20.01 -53.29 -33.56
CA GLN A 655 -18.75 -52.56 -33.65
C GLN A 655 -17.56 -53.31 -33.03
N ILE A 656 -17.76 -54.58 -32.63
CA ILE A 656 -16.74 -55.44 -32.00
C ILE A 656 -15.82 -56.06 -33.06
N ALA A 657 -16.38 -56.69 -34.11
CA ALA A 657 -15.62 -57.40 -35.13
C ALA A 657 -16.21 -57.19 -36.55
N HIS A 658 -15.47 -57.60 -37.60
CA HIS A 658 -15.97 -57.54 -38.99
C HIS A 658 -17.01 -58.62 -39.30
N GLU A 659 -16.99 -59.73 -38.54
CA GLU A 659 -17.95 -60.84 -38.61
C GLU A 659 -19.18 -60.62 -37.72
N ARG A 660 -20.24 -61.42 -37.95
CA ARG A 660 -21.50 -61.29 -37.19
C ARG A 660 -21.33 -61.91 -35.80
N VAL A 661 -21.26 -61.04 -34.79
CA VAL A 661 -21.19 -61.43 -33.38
C VAL A 661 -22.60 -61.72 -32.86
N GLU A 662 -22.86 -62.96 -32.39
CA GLU A 662 -24.15 -63.32 -31.77
C GLU A 662 -24.20 -63.01 -30.27
N LYS A 663 -23.07 -63.15 -29.55
CA LYS A 663 -22.97 -62.82 -28.13
C LYS A 663 -21.70 -62.01 -27.82
N VAL A 664 -21.87 -60.94 -27.06
CA VAL A 664 -20.76 -60.06 -26.64
C VAL A 664 -19.75 -60.81 -25.75
N SER A 665 -20.25 -61.75 -24.93
CA SER A 665 -19.45 -62.60 -24.03
C SER A 665 -18.42 -63.48 -24.74
N ASP A 666 -18.59 -63.73 -26.04
CA ASP A 666 -17.69 -64.60 -26.81
C ASP A 666 -16.40 -63.87 -27.20
N TYR A 667 -16.42 -62.52 -27.18
CA TYR A 667 -15.31 -61.66 -27.59
C TYR A 667 -14.76 -60.80 -26.45
N LEU A 668 -15.57 -60.52 -25.43
CA LEU A 668 -15.23 -59.61 -24.34
C LEU A 668 -15.55 -60.25 -22.98
N GLN A 669 -14.66 -60.05 -22.01
CA GLN A 669 -14.87 -60.42 -20.60
C GLN A 669 -14.85 -59.16 -19.73
N GLU A 670 -15.62 -59.15 -18.64
CA GLU A 670 -15.54 -58.06 -17.66
C GLU A 670 -14.13 -57.98 -17.08
N GLY A 671 -13.57 -56.77 -17.03
CA GLY A 671 -12.18 -56.51 -16.65
C GLY A 671 -11.16 -56.64 -17.79
N GLN A 672 -11.52 -57.14 -18.98
CA GLN A 672 -10.62 -57.22 -20.12
C GLN A 672 -10.25 -55.84 -20.65
N ILE A 673 -8.95 -55.57 -20.83
CA ILE A 673 -8.46 -54.33 -21.44
C ILE A 673 -8.59 -54.42 -22.96
N VAL A 674 -9.29 -53.45 -23.57
CA VAL A 674 -9.52 -53.41 -25.02
C VAL A 674 -9.20 -52.04 -25.62
N LYS A 675 -8.68 -52.05 -26.85
CA LYS A 675 -8.44 -50.84 -27.65
C LYS A 675 -9.67 -50.49 -28.49
N VAL A 676 -10.19 -49.30 -28.31
CA VAL A 676 -11.45 -48.82 -28.90
C VAL A 676 -11.30 -47.43 -29.48
N LYS A 677 -11.84 -47.19 -30.69
CA LYS A 677 -11.90 -45.87 -31.31
C LYS A 677 -13.24 -45.21 -31.02
N VAL A 678 -13.21 -43.94 -30.65
CA VAL A 678 -14.43 -43.14 -30.45
C VAL A 678 -15.01 -42.76 -31.81
N LEU A 679 -16.26 -43.11 -32.07
CA LEU A 679 -16.93 -42.81 -33.33
C LEU A 679 -17.72 -41.51 -33.30
N GLU A 680 -18.48 -41.30 -32.22
CA GLU A 680 -19.45 -40.22 -32.10
C GLU A 680 -19.82 -40.04 -30.62
N THR A 681 -20.14 -38.82 -30.22
CA THR A 681 -20.72 -38.51 -28.90
C THR A 681 -22.13 -37.95 -29.13
N ASP A 682 -23.15 -38.55 -28.50
CA ASP A 682 -24.55 -38.10 -28.65
C ASP A 682 -24.83 -36.80 -27.85
N GLU A 683 -25.93 -36.09 -28.16
CA GLU A 683 -26.36 -34.86 -27.47
C GLU A 683 -26.65 -35.04 -25.97
N LYS A 684 -26.72 -36.29 -25.48
CA LYS A 684 -26.88 -36.65 -24.05
C LYS A 684 -25.56 -37.09 -23.39
N GLY A 685 -24.42 -36.88 -24.07
CA GLY A 685 -23.08 -37.16 -23.56
C GLY A 685 -22.66 -38.63 -23.61
N ARG A 686 -23.38 -39.50 -24.34
CA ARG A 686 -23.03 -40.92 -24.47
C ARG A 686 -22.04 -41.14 -25.61
N VAL A 687 -20.90 -41.73 -25.29
CA VAL A 687 -19.81 -41.99 -26.24
C VAL A 687 -20.00 -43.33 -26.92
N LYS A 688 -20.04 -43.36 -28.26
CA LYS A 688 -20.07 -44.61 -29.05
C LYS A 688 -18.66 -45.05 -29.43
N LEU A 689 -18.36 -46.32 -29.21
CA LEU A 689 -17.05 -46.92 -29.43
C LEU A 689 -17.05 -47.96 -30.55
N SER A 690 -15.88 -48.19 -31.16
CA SER A 690 -15.65 -49.24 -32.15
C SER A 690 -14.27 -49.87 -32.06
N MET A 691 -14.24 -51.19 -31.95
CA MET A 691 -13.02 -52.01 -32.13
C MET A 691 -12.82 -52.36 -33.61
N LYS A 692 -13.93 -52.50 -34.36
CA LYS A 692 -13.93 -52.78 -35.80
C LYS A 692 -13.17 -51.73 -36.61
N ALA A 693 -13.22 -50.46 -36.20
CA ALA A 693 -12.50 -49.37 -36.85
C ALA A 693 -10.96 -49.47 -36.75
N LEU A 694 -10.43 -50.38 -35.92
CA LEU A 694 -9.00 -50.61 -35.71
C LEU A 694 -8.48 -51.94 -36.29
N LEU A 695 -9.39 -52.80 -36.75
CA LEU A 695 -9.03 -54.08 -37.36
C LEU A 695 -8.77 -53.86 -38.86
N GLU A 696 -7.52 -54.07 -39.29
CA GLU A 696 -7.16 -54.08 -40.71
C GLU A 696 -8.02 -55.12 -41.45
N ARG A 697 -8.60 -54.69 -42.57
CA ARG A 697 -9.37 -55.57 -43.45
C ARG A 697 -8.41 -56.58 -44.08
N SER A 698 -8.38 -57.79 -43.55
CA SER A 698 -7.75 -58.93 -44.20
C SER A 698 -8.57 -59.35 -45.42
N GLY A 699 -8.14 -58.89 -46.60
CA GLY A 699 -8.37 -59.56 -47.89
C GLY A 699 -9.21 -58.79 -48.91
N GLY A 700 -8.56 -58.30 -49.97
CA GLY A 700 -9.27 -57.71 -51.11
C GLY A 700 -8.47 -57.21 -52.32
N GLY A 701 -7.37 -57.85 -52.72
CA GLY A 701 -6.93 -57.96 -54.13
C GLY A 701 -6.23 -56.78 -54.82
N ASP A 702 -5.07 -57.08 -55.41
CA ASP A 702 -4.29 -56.27 -56.35
C ASP A 702 -5.12 -55.53 -57.41
N ARG A 703 -4.85 -54.23 -57.55
CA ARG A 703 -4.88 -53.54 -58.85
C ARG A 703 -3.72 -52.55 -58.94
N GLU A 704 -2.74 -52.93 -59.73
CA GLU A 704 -1.66 -52.08 -60.23
C GLU A 704 -2.16 -50.91 -61.11
N PRO A 705 -1.29 -49.90 -61.37
CA PRO A 705 -1.69 -48.53 -61.69
C PRO A 705 -2.10 -48.34 -63.15
N ARG A 706 -3.09 -47.47 -63.39
CA ARG A 706 -3.43 -47.00 -64.75
C ARG A 706 -2.71 -45.70 -65.04
N GLU A 707 -1.67 -45.78 -65.85
CA GLU A 707 -1.15 -44.65 -66.62
C GLU A 707 -1.92 -44.45 -67.94
N HIS A 708 -2.05 -43.17 -68.29
CA HIS A 708 -2.21 -42.54 -69.60
C HIS A 708 -3.07 -43.18 -70.70
N ARG A 709 -4.17 -42.47 -71.03
CA ARG A 709 -4.62 -42.27 -72.42
C ARG A 709 -5.32 -40.92 -72.58
N GLU A 710 -4.76 -40.07 -73.43
CA GLU A 710 -5.44 -38.97 -74.14
C GLU A 710 -5.43 -39.31 -75.66
N PRO A 711 -6.12 -38.58 -76.57
CA PRO A 711 -7.29 -37.71 -76.44
C PRO A 711 -8.37 -38.02 -77.53
N ARG A 712 -9.56 -37.41 -77.47
CA ARG A 712 -10.40 -37.12 -78.65
C ARG A 712 -11.46 -36.04 -78.38
N GLU A 713 -11.29 -34.90 -79.02
CA GLU A 713 -12.29 -33.86 -79.32
C GLU A 713 -12.69 -33.97 -80.82
N PRO A 714 -13.62 -33.18 -81.44
CA PRO A 714 -14.31 -31.96 -80.96
C PRO A 714 -15.82 -31.79 -81.34
N ARG A 715 -16.48 -30.78 -80.74
CA ARG A 715 -17.49 -29.82 -81.32
C ARG A 715 -18.20 -29.13 -80.13
N GLU A 716 -18.28 -27.80 -79.97
CA GLU A 716 -18.54 -26.71 -80.91
C GLU A 716 -17.97 -25.35 -80.44
N HIS A 717 -17.48 -24.58 -81.42
CA HIS A 717 -17.62 -23.14 -81.66
C HIS A 717 -17.56 -22.06 -80.55
N ARG A 718 -16.58 -21.15 -80.73
CA ARG A 718 -16.63 -19.66 -80.81
C ARG A 718 -17.48 -18.91 -79.76
N ASP A 719 -17.02 -17.85 -79.09
CA ASP A 719 -16.15 -16.75 -79.56
C ASP A 719 -15.59 -15.94 -78.37
N GLN A 720 -14.35 -15.45 -78.55
CA GLN A 720 -13.81 -14.13 -78.18
C GLN A 720 -13.66 -13.67 -76.71
N ARG A 721 -12.44 -13.90 -76.18
CA ARG A 721 -11.41 -12.94 -75.67
C ARG A 721 -11.75 -11.42 -75.58
N PRO A 722 -10.97 -10.59 -74.82
CA PRO A 722 -9.72 -10.90 -74.09
C PRO A 722 -9.49 -10.26 -72.68
N ALA A 723 -8.43 -10.78 -72.04
CA ALA A 723 -7.40 -10.13 -71.21
C ALA A 723 -7.78 -9.63 -69.79
N ALA A 724 -7.30 -10.28 -68.72
CA ALA A 724 -5.94 -10.17 -68.11
C ALA A 724 -5.82 -8.85 -67.32
N SER A 725 -5.32 -8.78 -66.08
CA SER A 725 -4.40 -9.63 -65.34
C SER A 725 -4.41 -9.23 -63.86
N ALA A 726 -4.06 -10.21 -63.02
CA ALA A 726 -3.21 -10.10 -61.84
C ALA A 726 -3.56 -9.12 -60.71
N ASP A 727 -3.85 -9.77 -59.59
CA ASP A 727 -3.20 -9.57 -58.30
C ASP A 727 -3.65 -8.45 -57.35
N GLU A 728 -3.78 -8.93 -56.12
CA GLU A 728 -3.56 -8.26 -54.85
C GLU A 728 -4.68 -7.45 -54.18
N ALA A 729 -4.92 -7.90 -52.94
CA ALA A 729 -5.10 -7.11 -51.74
C ALA A 729 -6.44 -6.40 -51.48
N ALA A 730 -7.11 -6.95 -50.46
CA ALA A 730 -7.55 -6.25 -49.25
C ALA A 730 -8.41 -4.97 -49.37
N GLN A 731 -9.65 -5.14 -48.89
CA GLN A 731 -10.35 -4.25 -47.96
C GLN A 731 -10.54 -2.78 -48.36
N GLN A 732 -11.66 -2.53 -49.05
CA GLN A 732 -12.55 -1.39 -48.83
C GLN A 732 -13.36 -1.66 -47.53
N GLN A 733 -13.86 -0.71 -46.74
CA GLN A 733 -13.93 0.75 -46.83
C GLN A 733 -14.30 1.25 -45.42
N GLN A 734 -13.65 2.32 -44.99
CA GLN A 734 -14.22 3.27 -44.04
C GLN A 734 -15.40 3.99 -44.70
N GLN A 735 -16.52 4.14 -43.99
CA GLN A 735 -17.06 5.43 -43.55
C GLN A 735 -18.48 5.27 -43.01
N GLN A 736 -18.82 6.16 -42.07
CA GLN A 736 -20.12 6.37 -41.41
C GLN A 736 -20.35 5.42 -40.22
N GLN A 737 -20.75 5.89 -39.04
CA GLN A 737 -21.12 7.22 -38.55
C GLN A 737 -21.04 7.18 -37.02
#